data_AF-A0A151IXB5-F1
#
_entry.id   AF-A0A151IXB5-F1
#
_cell.length_a   1.000
_cell.length_b   1.000
_cell.length_c   1.000
_cell.angle_alpha   90.00
_cell.angle_beta   90.00
_cell.angle_gamma   90.00
#
_symmetry.space_group_name_H-M   'P 1'
#
loop_
_entity.id
_entity.type
_entity.pdbx_description
1 polymer ?
#
loop_
_entity_poly.entity_id
_entity_poly.type
_entity_poly.pdbx_seq_one_letter_code
_entity_poly.pdbx_strand_id
1 'polypeptide(L)'
;MCGKLCFSIIVICLAESAVLGNPLSCHSDNKSFYPYIGTKTPYSYVYNDTGGTMTLTNCEPTQVWMLIRHGTRYPGESTIAQILNLTHIRDYIITNTVFETCASRYEKMDLKNWKPYPELVPGKGKYLAIQGEKDLASLAERIRAKLPMLFDWNVTKSFKLYSNCTSWKSRGINKEVKAFINGPEMTKVLANVSQRLGLLNISKEDIFLFYDACRFERTLDLDKPSPWCYVFTDDEMRVLEYEEDLFYYYNSGPGEEINSQLGCYLIRDMIDHFTKLEVNGDEPKGVFYFTHSQMMTLFFTAMGFAQNPVSLTATNFRDMDYRNWRISQLVPFAANFAAVLHRCNSSDAPFKVAFYLNENPLTIEGCKNGVCDWVQLKKKLGAIAANCSMEVCKKKLSGDFHCIMSALLVLLVASFLASPSVHVLARDVDFCFADEDDPYLYMATKTAYHFVHGGKTRFQTLPNCRPVQIWMLATHGTRCPTVQEIDKIVSLTELKEQILQNHEERKEGHMCNRDLDNLRRWRPDEYLLPQRAEILTPQGVEDMKLLARRLQSNFPELLQPNFHNITAANYKFRATEARNSMSSFMEGLFGTTTVLPEESSLNDTFLTAYKTCGVWKNEENEGSFENMERSRFDTGLEFQNLLRNVSRRIGFLYNISVDRIDAMYDACRYQKAWSVTELSPWCAVFSKEELRILEYREDLDYYYKAGYGRDINTRLGCPLLHDMMRHFWNVARDEMSGEPAGIFYFSDIISLQNLLTTMGINEDQARLTAYNYKEMARRQWRTSIISSFAANLIAVFYKCHDVNNRNKVIFYLGEKPVRYDGCQVGLCDWDFLKSKFGELASNCKLDVCWKANAATSSFPNSIAILLMCFIVLVRLGYRQL
;
A
#
# COMPACT_ATOMS: atom_id res chain seq x y z
N MET A 1 -28.58 50.06 -48.58
CA MET A 1 -28.47 50.54 -47.19
C MET A 1 -29.31 49.69 -46.23
N CYS A 2 -29.08 48.37 -46.17
CA CYS A 2 -29.84 47.45 -45.29
C CYS A 2 -28.94 46.65 -44.32
N GLY A 3 -27.61 46.84 -44.39
CA GLY A 3 -26.64 46.09 -43.57
C GLY A 3 -26.16 46.78 -42.29
N LYS A 4 -26.58 48.02 -42.01
CA LYS A 4 -26.18 48.77 -40.81
C LYS A 4 -27.29 49.01 -39.79
N LEU A 5 -28.53 48.59 -40.07
CA LEU A 5 -29.66 48.77 -39.14
C LEU A 5 -29.98 47.50 -38.31
N CYS A 6 -29.61 46.30 -38.77
CA CYS A 6 -29.83 45.07 -37.99
C CYS A 6 -28.85 44.88 -36.83
N PHE A 7 -27.66 45.49 -36.89
CA PHE A 7 -26.67 45.36 -35.81
C PHE A 7 -27.01 46.22 -34.58
N SER A 8 -27.74 47.34 -34.77
CA SER A 8 -28.13 48.21 -33.65
C SER A 8 -29.39 47.74 -32.92
N ILE A 9 -30.29 46.97 -33.55
CA ILE A 9 -31.53 46.49 -32.92
C ILE A 9 -31.28 45.23 -32.07
N ILE A 10 -30.35 44.36 -32.47
CA ILE A 10 -29.97 43.18 -31.66
C ILE A 10 -29.21 43.58 -30.39
N VAL A 11 -28.46 44.68 -30.42
CA VAL A 11 -27.75 45.22 -29.24
C VAL A 11 -28.72 45.92 -28.27
N ILE A 12 -29.83 46.46 -28.75
CA ILE A 12 -30.84 47.13 -27.89
C ILE A 12 -31.81 46.12 -27.25
N CYS A 13 -32.19 45.04 -27.95
CA CYS A 13 -33.03 43.99 -27.34
C CYS A 13 -32.28 43.11 -26.31
N LEU A 14 -30.94 43.09 -26.32
CA LEU A 14 -30.14 42.43 -25.28
C LEU A 14 -29.88 43.31 -24.06
N ALA A 15 -30.22 44.61 -24.11
CA ALA A 15 -30.01 45.55 -23.00
C ALA A 15 -31.23 45.70 -22.07
N GLU A 16 -32.45 45.36 -22.52
CA GLU A 16 -33.68 45.52 -21.71
C GLU A 16 -34.08 44.27 -20.89
N SER A 17 -33.37 43.16 -21.01
CA SER A 17 -33.55 42.00 -20.13
C SER A 17 -32.68 42.06 -18.86
N ALA A 18 -31.86 43.11 -18.73
CA ALA A 18 -30.85 43.23 -17.68
C ALA A 18 -31.21 44.27 -16.61
N VAL A 19 -32.49 44.52 -16.32
CA VAL A 19 -32.89 45.32 -15.16
C VAL A 19 -34.21 44.78 -14.63
N LEU A 20 -34.14 43.73 -13.82
CA LEU A 20 -35.07 43.41 -12.71
C LEU A 20 -34.46 42.22 -11.93
N GLY A 21 -33.15 42.32 -11.62
CA GLY A 21 -32.54 41.50 -10.58
C GLY A 21 -32.87 42.14 -9.23
N ASN A 22 -33.45 41.37 -8.32
CA ASN A 22 -33.63 41.77 -6.93
C ASN A 22 -32.37 42.45 -6.36
N PRO A 23 -32.50 43.43 -5.45
CA PRO A 23 -31.36 44.10 -4.85
C PRO A 23 -30.36 43.08 -4.27
N LEU A 24 -29.07 43.30 -4.54
CA LEU A 24 -27.94 42.53 -4.04
C LEU A 24 -28.11 42.26 -2.53
N SER A 25 -28.46 41.02 -2.16
CA SER A 25 -28.35 40.55 -0.78
C SER A 25 -26.89 40.18 -0.51
N CYS A 26 -26.04 41.18 -0.29
CA CYS A 26 -24.69 40.96 0.24
C CYS A 26 -24.81 40.40 1.65
N HIS A 27 -24.25 39.23 1.91
CA HIS A 27 -24.36 38.62 3.23
C HIS A 27 -23.62 39.49 4.27
N SER A 28 -24.37 39.89 5.30
CA SER A 28 -23.88 40.59 6.48
C SER A 28 -23.29 39.61 7.50
N ASP A 29 -22.08 39.90 7.98
CA ASP A 29 -21.46 39.69 9.31
C ASP A 29 -21.68 38.42 10.15
N ASN A 30 -22.46 37.42 9.72
CA ASN A 30 -22.70 36.22 10.51
C ASN A 30 -21.85 35.06 10.00
N LYS A 31 -20.69 34.86 10.63
CA LYS A 31 -19.74 33.76 10.37
C LYS A 31 -20.26 32.41 10.91
N SER A 32 -21.46 31.98 10.52
CA SER A 32 -21.90 30.60 10.77
C SER A 32 -21.42 29.70 9.63
N PHE A 33 -20.68 28.64 9.96
CA PHE A 33 -20.14 27.70 8.97
C PHE A 33 -21.06 26.47 8.84
N TYR A 34 -21.51 26.16 7.62
CA TYR A 34 -22.25 24.91 7.37
C TYR A 34 -21.39 23.68 7.68
N PRO A 35 -21.73 22.84 8.68
CA PRO A 35 -20.80 21.84 9.20
C PRO A 35 -20.71 20.55 8.37
N TYR A 36 -21.60 20.32 7.41
CA TYR A 36 -21.71 19.04 6.72
C TYR A 36 -21.24 19.16 5.25
N ILE A 37 -20.23 18.38 4.87
CA ILE A 37 -19.54 18.48 3.56
C ILE A 37 -19.40 17.09 2.91
N GLY A 38 -20.52 16.37 2.90
CA GLY A 38 -20.64 15.02 2.33
C GLY A 38 -19.65 14.03 2.95
N THR A 39 -19.07 13.12 2.15
CA THR A 39 -18.15 12.09 2.69
C THR A 39 -16.85 12.64 3.27
N LYS A 40 -16.59 13.95 3.15
CA LYS A 40 -15.41 14.63 3.67
C LYS A 40 -15.68 15.38 4.97
N THR A 41 -16.87 15.17 5.56
CA THR A 41 -17.23 15.73 6.86
C THR A 41 -16.26 15.21 7.94
N PRO A 42 -15.62 16.11 8.71
CA PRO A 42 -14.79 15.71 9.84
C PRO A 42 -15.56 14.90 10.86
N TYR A 43 -14.92 13.87 11.41
CA TYR A 43 -15.58 12.95 12.32
C TYR A 43 -16.10 13.66 13.58
N SER A 44 -15.37 14.68 14.05
CA SER A 44 -15.71 15.50 15.23
C SER A 44 -17.04 16.25 15.17
N TYR A 45 -17.60 16.45 13.97
CA TYR A 45 -18.93 17.06 13.84
C TYR A 45 -20.08 16.05 13.90
N VAL A 46 -19.77 14.74 13.86
CA VAL A 46 -20.78 13.68 13.77
C VAL A 46 -20.75 12.76 14.99
N TYR A 47 -19.57 12.48 15.55
CA TYR A 47 -19.51 11.73 16.79
C TYR A 47 -19.98 12.61 17.95
N ASN A 48 -20.78 12.03 18.86
CA ASN A 48 -21.20 12.71 20.07
C ASN A 48 -20.40 12.15 21.24
N ASP A 49 -19.72 13.01 22.00
CA ASP A 49 -19.01 12.63 23.22
C ASP A 49 -19.98 12.49 24.41
N THR A 50 -21.12 11.84 24.17
CA THR A 50 -21.95 11.38 25.28
C THR A 50 -21.14 10.30 25.96
N GLY A 51 -20.58 10.58 27.14
CA GLY A 51 -19.85 9.63 27.99
C GLY A 51 -20.67 8.44 28.48
N GLY A 52 -21.71 8.03 27.76
CA GLY A 52 -22.49 6.84 27.99
C GLY A 52 -21.72 5.58 27.58
N THR A 53 -21.85 4.55 28.41
CA THR A 53 -21.26 3.23 28.16
C THR A 53 -22.04 2.49 27.06
N MET A 54 -21.37 1.61 26.30
CA MET A 54 -22.04 0.70 25.34
C MET A 54 -22.52 -0.59 26.04
N THR A 55 -22.90 -0.46 27.32
CA THR A 55 -23.35 -1.56 28.18
C THR A 55 -24.86 -1.44 28.44
N LEU A 56 -25.50 -2.58 28.63
CA LEU A 56 -26.93 -2.64 28.96
C LEU A 56 -27.10 -2.99 30.44
N THR A 57 -28.12 -2.42 31.08
CA THR A 57 -28.45 -2.74 32.48
C THR A 57 -28.78 -4.24 32.61
N ASN A 58 -28.18 -4.92 33.59
CA ASN A 58 -28.31 -6.36 33.83
C ASN A 58 -27.83 -7.26 32.68
N CYS A 59 -26.91 -6.76 31.84
CA CYS A 59 -26.24 -7.55 30.82
C CYS A 59 -24.75 -7.24 30.72
N GLU A 60 -23.96 -8.24 30.34
CA GLU A 60 -22.52 -8.12 30.11
C GLU A 60 -22.21 -8.18 28.61
N PRO A 61 -21.38 -7.28 28.06
CA PRO A 61 -20.98 -7.36 26.65
C PRO A 61 -20.09 -8.60 26.44
N THR A 62 -20.38 -9.38 25.40
CA THR A 62 -19.63 -10.60 25.05
C THR A 62 -18.76 -10.43 23.81
N GLN A 63 -19.22 -9.65 22.82
CA GLN A 63 -18.44 -9.33 21.63
C GLN A 63 -18.86 -7.99 21.05
N VAL A 64 -17.90 -7.26 20.49
CA VAL A 64 -18.16 -6.10 19.63
C VAL A 64 -17.74 -6.41 18.20
N TRP A 65 -18.67 -6.23 17.25
CA TRP A 65 -18.45 -6.34 15.82
C TRP A 65 -18.51 -4.94 15.21
N MET A 66 -17.47 -4.51 14.50
CA MET A 66 -17.39 -3.16 13.93
C MET A 66 -16.99 -3.14 12.47
N LEU A 67 -17.62 -2.22 11.73
CA LEU A 67 -17.22 -1.79 10.40
C LEU A 67 -16.79 -0.33 10.45
N ILE A 68 -15.53 -0.05 10.10
CA ILE A 68 -14.85 1.23 10.32
C ILE A 68 -14.34 1.78 8.98
N ARG A 69 -14.67 3.02 8.66
CA ARG A 69 -14.07 3.76 7.54
C ARG A 69 -12.69 4.27 7.93
N HIS A 70 -11.79 4.38 6.96
CA HIS A 70 -10.55 5.12 7.17
C HIS A 70 -10.80 6.55 7.71
N GLY A 71 -9.85 7.07 8.50
CA GLY A 71 -9.85 8.46 8.96
C GLY A 71 -9.62 9.47 7.83
N THR A 72 -9.48 10.74 8.20
CA THR A 72 -9.16 11.83 7.28
C THR A 72 -7.95 11.50 6.41
N ARG A 73 -8.11 11.66 5.09
CA ARG A 73 -7.06 11.42 4.10
C ARG A 73 -6.96 12.57 3.11
N TYR A 74 -5.80 12.72 2.50
CA TYR A 74 -5.59 13.68 1.41
C TYR A 74 -6.49 13.37 0.18
N PRO A 75 -6.78 14.39 -0.66
CA PRO A 75 -7.47 14.20 -1.94
C PRO A 75 -6.75 13.21 -2.87
N GLY A 76 -7.38 12.81 -3.96
CA GLY A 76 -6.66 12.08 -5.02
C GLY A 76 -5.63 12.97 -5.72
N GLU A 77 -4.62 12.38 -6.37
CA GLU A 77 -3.55 13.14 -7.04
C GLU A 77 -4.06 14.21 -8.01
N SER A 78 -5.05 13.87 -8.83
CA SER A 78 -5.65 14.82 -9.76
C SER A 78 -6.26 16.03 -9.03
N THR A 79 -6.96 15.79 -7.93
CA THR A 79 -7.58 16.84 -7.12
C THR A 79 -6.53 17.69 -6.39
N ILE A 80 -5.45 17.09 -5.89
CA ILE A 80 -4.32 17.85 -5.30
C ILE A 80 -3.73 18.80 -6.34
N ALA A 81 -3.41 18.30 -7.54
CA ALA A 81 -2.87 19.13 -8.61
C ALA A 81 -3.82 20.28 -9.00
N GLN A 82 -5.13 20.01 -9.05
CA GLN A 82 -6.13 21.03 -9.33
C GLN A 82 -6.24 22.07 -8.20
N ILE A 83 -6.21 21.67 -6.92
CA ILE A 83 -6.24 22.59 -5.78
C ILE A 83 -5.00 23.48 -5.78
N LEU A 84 -3.82 22.93 -6.08
CA LEU A 84 -2.59 23.73 -6.18
C LEU A 84 -2.68 24.79 -7.30
N ASN A 85 -3.38 24.46 -8.39
CA ASN A 85 -3.61 25.37 -9.51
C ASN A 85 -4.66 26.46 -9.22
N LEU A 86 -5.41 26.38 -8.11
CA LEU A 86 -6.39 27.41 -7.72
C LEU A 86 -5.74 28.76 -7.40
N THR A 87 -4.42 28.81 -7.20
CA THR A 87 -3.67 30.06 -7.02
C THR A 87 -3.86 31.03 -8.19
N HIS A 88 -3.93 30.52 -9.43
CA HIS A 88 -4.21 31.35 -10.62
C HIS A 88 -5.63 31.95 -10.60
N ILE A 89 -6.63 31.16 -10.19
CA ILE A 89 -8.02 31.62 -10.08
C ILE A 89 -8.15 32.63 -8.93
N ARG A 90 -7.53 32.36 -7.78
CA ARG A 90 -7.43 33.29 -6.65
C ARG A 90 -6.88 34.65 -7.10
N ASP A 91 -5.75 34.66 -7.80
CA ASP A 91 -5.08 35.90 -8.23
C ASP A 91 -5.93 36.68 -9.23
N TYR A 92 -6.64 35.98 -10.12
CA TYR A 92 -7.63 36.62 -10.99
C TYR A 92 -8.78 37.26 -10.20
N ILE A 93 -9.36 36.56 -9.22
CA ILE A 93 -10.44 37.11 -8.37
C ILE A 93 -9.98 38.37 -7.62
N ILE A 94 -8.74 38.41 -7.14
CA ILE A 94 -8.20 39.55 -6.36
C ILE A 94 -7.92 40.76 -7.25
N THR A 95 -7.45 40.53 -8.47
CA THR A 95 -7.03 41.59 -9.40
C THR A 95 -8.18 42.15 -10.24
N ASN A 96 -9.29 41.42 -10.36
CA ASN A 96 -10.42 41.82 -11.17
C ASN A 96 -11.21 42.96 -10.51
N THR A 97 -11.05 44.18 -11.05
CA THR A 97 -11.79 45.40 -10.66
C THR A 97 -12.99 45.69 -11.55
N VAL A 98 -13.24 44.86 -12.58
CA VAL A 98 -14.24 45.11 -13.64
C VAL A 98 -15.66 44.78 -13.19
N PHE A 99 -15.81 43.88 -12.21
CA PHE A 99 -17.10 43.50 -11.64
C PHE A 99 -17.17 43.96 -10.18
N GLU A 100 -18.26 44.63 -9.79
CA GLU A 100 -18.63 44.85 -8.39
C GLU A 100 -18.88 43.48 -7.74
N THR A 101 -17.81 42.89 -7.21
CA THR A 101 -17.85 41.61 -6.52
C THR A 101 -18.49 41.78 -5.15
N CYS A 102 -19.45 40.91 -4.83
CA CYS A 102 -20.16 40.92 -3.54
C CYS A 102 -19.29 40.45 -2.36
N ALA A 103 -18.07 39.97 -2.63
CA ALA A 103 -17.13 39.54 -1.60
C ALA A 103 -16.69 40.74 -0.74
N SER A 104 -16.89 40.63 0.57
CA SER A 104 -16.46 41.62 1.56
C SER A 104 -14.95 41.89 1.44
N ARG A 105 -14.53 43.06 1.92
CA ARG A 105 -13.09 43.41 2.00
C ARG A 105 -12.28 42.35 2.76
N TYR A 106 -12.91 41.70 3.75
CA TYR A 106 -12.29 40.65 4.55
C TYR A 106 -12.17 39.33 3.79
N GLU A 107 -13.20 38.86 3.07
CA GLU A 107 -13.14 37.63 2.27
C GLU A 107 -12.10 37.73 1.14
N LYS A 108 -12.00 38.89 0.50
CA LYS A 108 -10.93 39.15 -0.48
C LYS A 108 -9.54 39.15 0.16
N MET A 109 -9.43 39.63 1.40
CA MET A 109 -8.17 39.60 2.15
C MET A 109 -7.79 38.18 2.56
N ASP A 110 -8.76 37.37 3.01
CA ASP A 110 -8.57 35.97 3.37
C ASP A 110 -8.18 35.13 2.15
N LEU A 111 -8.84 35.33 1.00
CA LEU A 111 -8.44 34.73 -0.27
C LEU A 111 -7.04 35.21 -0.69
N LYS A 112 -6.71 36.50 -0.56
CA LYS A 112 -5.36 37.03 -0.87
C LYS A 112 -4.26 36.40 -0.04
N ASN A 113 -4.54 36.12 1.23
CA ASN A 113 -3.60 35.47 2.13
C ASN A 113 -3.66 33.95 2.06
N TRP A 114 -4.63 33.38 1.33
CA TRP A 114 -4.76 31.95 1.17
C TRP A 114 -3.54 31.37 0.43
N LYS A 115 -3.03 30.29 1.02
CA LYS A 115 -2.10 29.38 0.37
C LYS A 115 -2.67 27.98 0.56
N PRO A 116 -2.53 27.09 -0.44
CA PRO A 116 -2.91 25.69 -0.29
C PRO A 116 -2.35 25.12 1.02
N TYR A 117 -3.13 24.27 1.68
CA TYR A 117 -2.67 23.60 2.90
C TYR A 117 -1.28 22.97 2.66
N PRO A 118 -0.27 23.22 3.53
CA PRO A 118 1.13 22.90 3.22
C PRO A 118 1.41 21.43 2.90
N GLU A 119 0.57 20.52 3.39
CA GLU A 119 0.71 19.08 3.12
C GLU A 119 -0.09 18.59 1.91
N LEU A 120 -0.84 19.45 1.20
CA LEU A 120 -1.44 19.13 -0.10
C LEU A 120 -0.36 19.17 -1.20
N VAL A 121 0.57 18.22 -1.13
CA VAL A 121 1.65 18.07 -2.11
C VAL A 121 1.40 16.88 -3.03
N PRO A 122 1.81 16.95 -4.31
CA PRO A 122 1.79 15.79 -5.19
C PRO A 122 2.61 14.66 -4.56
N GLY A 123 2.14 13.42 -4.68
CA GLY A 123 2.71 12.25 -4.02
C GLY A 123 2.04 11.89 -2.69
N LYS A 124 1.16 12.73 -2.13
CA LYS A 124 0.33 12.41 -0.95
C LYS A 124 -1.11 12.01 -1.31
N GLY A 125 -1.41 11.76 -2.58
CA GLY A 125 -2.75 11.39 -3.04
C GLY A 125 -3.35 10.18 -2.29
N LYS A 126 -4.52 10.37 -1.68
CA LYS A 126 -5.27 9.35 -0.91
C LYS A 126 -4.59 8.83 0.37
N TYR A 127 -3.45 9.38 0.80
CA TYR A 127 -2.77 9.00 2.05
C TYR A 127 -3.55 9.45 3.28
N LEU A 128 -3.54 8.63 4.34
CA LEU A 128 -4.09 9.03 5.63
C LEU A 128 -3.31 10.27 6.13
N ALA A 129 -4.04 11.32 6.49
CA ALA A 129 -3.45 12.53 7.05
C ALA A 129 -3.22 12.35 8.55
N ILE A 130 -2.40 13.22 9.16
CA ILE A 130 -2.17 13.23 10.62
C ILE A 130 -3.51 13.31 11.37
N GLN A 131 -4.45 14.14 10.88
CA GLN A 131 -5.79 14.20 11.45
C GLN A 131 -6.52 12.86 11.38
N GLY A 132 -6.35 12.08 10.31
CA GLY A 132 -6.95 10.76 10.18
C GLY A 132 -6.37 9.71 11.11
N GLU A 133 -5.09 9.82 11.46
CA GLU A 133 -4.48 9.00 12.52
C GLU A 133 -5.11 9.34 13.88
N LYS A 134 -5.26 10.64 14.19
CA LYS A 134 -5.93 11.11 15.41
C LYS A 134 -7.39 10.64 15.47
N ASP A 135 -8.12 10.74 14.36
CA ASP A 135 -9.53 10.32 14.27
C ASP A 135 -9.68 8.86 14.70
N LEU A 136 -8.85 7.96 14.14
CA LEU A 136 -8.92 6.52 14.40
C LEU A 136 -8.34 6.12 15.76
N ALA A 137 -7.26 6.77 16.20
CA ALA A 137 -6.69 6.54 17.53
C ALA A 137 -7.69 6.93 18.64
N SER A 138 -8.28 8.13 18.51
CA SER A 138 -9.28 8.62 19.47
C SER A 138 -10.56 7.77 19.46
N LEU A 139 -10.99 7.30 18.28
CA LEU A 139 -12.09 6.33 18.18
C LEU A 139 -11.77 5.05 18.96
N ALA A 140 -10.59 4.47 18.76
CA ALA A 140 -10.19 3.25 19.47
C ALA A 140 -10.15 3.44 21.00
N GLU A 141 -9.64 4.57 21.47
CA GLU A 141 -9.63 4.92 22.91
C GLU A 141 -11.05 5.01 23.48
N ARG A 142 -11.98 5.67 22.78
CA ARG A 142 -13.38 5.79 23.21
C ARG A 142 -14.10 4.45 23.19
N ILE A 143 -13.90 3.62 22.16
CA ILE A 143 -14.49 2.28 22.11
C ILE A 143 -13.99 1.42 23.26
N ARG A 144 -12.69 1.49 23.59
CA ARG A 144 -12.12 0.81 24.76
C ARG A 144 -12.74 1.30 26.06
N ALA A 145 -12.88 2.62 26.23
CA ALA A 145 -13.49 3.22 27.41
C ALA A 145 -14.97 2.87 27.57
N LYS A 146 -15.72 2.74 26.46
CA LYS A 146 -17.15 2.41 26.45
C LYS A 146 -17.43 0.92 26.68
N LEU A 147 -16.43 0.04 26.48
CA LEU A 147 -16.53 -1.43 26.60
C LEU A 147 -15.34 -2.03 27.39
N PRO A 148 -15.06 -1.57 28.62
CA PRO A 148 -13.84 -1.96 29.35
C PRO A 148 -13.71 -3.47 29.58
N MET A 149 -14.84 -4.19 29.71
CA MET A 149 -14.88 -5.64 29.94
C MET A 149 -14.39 -6.49 28.73
N LEU A 150 -14.38 -5.91 27.52
CA LEU A 150 -13.98 -6.64 26.31
C LEU A 150 -12.48 -6.52 25.99
N PHE A 151 -11.78 -5.51 26.52
CA PHE A 151 -10.51 -5.02 25.95
C PHE A 151 -9.27 -5.17 26.84
N ASP A 152 -9.26 -6.12 27.78
CA ASP A 152 -8.01 -6.62 28.36
C ASP A 152 -7.32 -7.57 27.36
N TRP A 153 -6.26 -7.06 26.70
CA TRP A 153 -5.28 -7.74 25.81
C TRP A 153 -5.60 -7.94 24.31
N ASN A 154 -4.51 -8.18 23.57
CA ASN A 154 -4.25 -8.01 22.14
C ASN A 154 -5.27 -8.59 21.13
N VAL A 155 -5.58 -7.79 20.11
CA VAL A 155 -6.46 -8.15 18.97
C VAL A 155 -5.63 -8.34 17.69
N THR A 156 -6.00 -9.33 16.87
CA THR A 156 -5.37 -9.61 15.56
C THR A 156 -6.35 -9.47 14.39
N LYS A 157 -5.75 -9.14 13.22
CA LYS A 157 -6.15 -9.35 11.82
C LYS A 157 -6.97 -8.30 11.06
N SER A 158 -6.72 -8.30 9.74
CA SER A 158 -7.46 -7.59 8.70
C SER A 158 -8.01 -8.59 7.66
N PHE A 159 -9.12 -8.22 7.03
CA PHE A 159 -9.66 -8.82 5.80
C PHE A 159 -10.01 -7.68 4.83
N LYS A 160 -9.72 -7.84 3.54
CA LYS A 160 -10.15 -6.91 2.48
C LYS A 160 -10.97 -7.70 1.46
N LEU A 161 -12.24 -7.33 1.29
CA LEU A 161 -13.11 -7.85 0.23
C LEU A 161 -13.64 -6.68 -0.60
N TYR A 162 -12.88 -6.22 -1.60
CA TYR A 162 -13.44 -5.43 -2.70
C TYR A 162 -12.47 -5.27 -3.88
N SER A 163 -12.72 -5.99 -4.98
CA SER A 163 -12.12 -5.68 -6.30
C SER A 163 -12.66 -6.55 -7.45
N ASN A 164 -13.39 -7.64 -7.18
CA ASN A 164 -13.68 -8.68 -8.18
C ASN A 164 -15.11 -8.72 -8.76
N CYS A 165 -16.02 -7.81 -8.40
CA CYS A 165 -17.38 -7.79 -8.98
C CYS A 165 -17.43 -6.95 -10.27
N THR A 166 -17.40 -7.61 -11.42
CA THR A 166 -17.33 -6.97 -12.75
C THR A 166 -18.64 -6.25 -13.15
N SER A 167 -19.80 -6.79 -12.75
CA SER A 167 -21.12 -6.19 -13.02
C SER A 167 -21.36 -4.87 -12.28
N TRP A 168 -20.67 -4.67 -11.15
CA TRP A 168 -20.66 -3.40 -10.43
C TRP A 168 -19.70 -2.38 -11.07
N LYS A 169 -18.50 -2.82 -11.51
CA LYS A 169 -17.51 -1.94 -12.16
C LYS A 169 -17.98 -1.36 -13.50
N SER A 170 -18.90 -2.02 -14.21
CA SER A 170 -19.38 -1.57 -15.53
C SER A 170 -20.48 -0.51 -15.48
N ARG A 171 -20.85 0.02 -14.29
CA ARG A 171 -21.91 1.03 -14.14
C ARG A 171 -21.33 2.43 -14.31
N GLY A 172 -21.82 3.18 -15.30
CA GLY A 172 -21.54 4.61 -15.45
C GLY A 172 -22.36 5.47 -14.49
N ILE A 173 -22.09 6.79 -14.48
CA ILE A 173 -22.83 7.76 -13.65
C ILE A 173 -24.34 7.68 -13.95
N ASN A 174 -25.16 7.52 -12.90
CA ASN A 174 -26.60 7.36 -12.98
C ASN A 174 -27.28 8.59 -13.61
N LYS A 175 -28.39 8.37 -14.34
CA LYS A 175 -29.17 9.40 -15.02
C LYS A 175 -29.69 10.50 -14.09
N GLU A 176 -30.06 10.18 -12.85
CA GLU A 176 -30.58 11.13 -11.87
C GLU A 176 -29.47 12.09 -11.41
N VAL A 177 -28.26 11.59 -11.17
CA VAL A 177 -27.10 12.42 -10.84
C VAL A 177 -26.79 13.38 -11.98
N LYS A 178 -26.78 12.89 -13.23
CA LYS A 178 -26.58 13.73 -14.42
C LYS A 178 -27.70 14.77 -14.57
N ALA A 179 -28.94 14.38 -14.31
CA ALA A 179 -30.08 15.29 -14.37
C ALA A 179 -29.99 16.39 -13.30
N PHE A 180 -29.56 16.06 -12.08
CA PHE A 180 -29.38 17.03 -11.00
C PHE A 180 -28.24 18.00 -11.29
N ILE A 181 -27.08 17.50 -11.73
CA ILE A 181 -25.93 18.31 -12.14
C ILE A 181 -26.30 19.29 -13.26
N ASN A 182 -27.19 18.87 -14.17
CA ASN A 182 -27.70 19.70 -15.27
C ASN A 182 -29.00 20.45 -14.94
N GLY A 183 -29.48 20.35 -13.70
CA GLY A 183 -30.76 20.87 -13.25
C GLY A 183 -30.70 22.32 -12.77
N PRO A 184 -31.87 22.91 -12.48
CA PRO A 184 -32.01 24.32 -12.12
C PRO A 184 -31.23 24.70 -10.85
N GLU A 185 -31.06 23.76 -9.92
CA GLU A 185 -30.42 24.02 -8.63
C GLU A 185 -28.91 24.22 -8.79
N MET A 186 -28.24 23.35 -9.55
CA MET A 186 -26.82 23.55 -9.87
C MET A 186 -26.59 24.74 -10.81
N THR A 187 -27.52 25.04 -11.72
CA THR A 187 -27.46 26.25 -12.54
C THR A 187 -27.50 27.52 -11.69
N LYS A 188 -28.33 27.55 -10.63
CA LYS A 188 -28.37 28.67 -9.68
C LYS A 188 -27.07 28.80 -8.89
N VAL A 189 -26.49 27.69 -8.41
CA VAL A 189 -25.17 27.71 -7.74
C VAL A 189 -24.12 28.33 -8.66
N LEU A 190 -24.06 27.87 -9.91
CA LEU A 190 -23.10 28.36 -10.91
C LEU A 190 -23.24 29.88 -11.15
N ALA A 191 -24.47 30.36 -11.35
CA ALA A 191 -24.76 31.77 -11.60
C ALA A 191 -24.42 32.65 -10.39
N ASN A 192 -24.82 32.22 -9.19
CA ASN A 192 -24.57 32.96 -7.96
C ASN A 192 -23.06 33.04 -7.64
N VAL A 193 -22.33 31.94 -7.76
CA VAL A 193 -20.88 31.89 -7.51
C VAL A 193 -20.12 32.69 -8.57
N SER A 194 -20.50 32.57 -9.85
CA SER A 194 -19.97 33.38 -10.96
C SER A 194 -20.10 34.87 -10.64
N GLN A 195 -21.30 35.31 -10.24
CA GLN A 195 -21.58 36.70 -9.90
C GLN A 195 -20.80 37.15 -8.66
N ARG A 196 -20.76 36.34 -7.60
CA ARG A 196 -20.08 36.64 -6.34
C ARG A 196 -18.57 36.82 -6.53
N LEU A 197 -17.96 35.99 -7.37
CA LEU A 197 -16.52 36.01 -7.66
C LEU A 197 -16.12 36.89 -8.84
N GLY A 198 -17.08 37.40 -9.63
CA GLY A 198 -16.80 38.21 -10.82
C GLY A 198 -16.14 37.40 -11.94
N LEU A 199 -16.50 36.11 -12.08
CA LEU A 199 -15.95 35.20 -13.09
C LEU A 199 -16.96 34.99 -14.23
N LEU A 200 -16.63 35.44 -15.45
CA LEU A 200 -17.54 35.39 -16.60
C LEU A 200 -17.80 33.98 -17.15
N ASN A 201 -16.85 33.04 -17.01
CA ASN A 201 -16.92 31.69 -17.55
C ASN A 201 -16.47 30.68 -16.48
N ILE A 202 -17.35 30.37 -15.52
CA ILE A 202 -17.12 29.30 -14.54
C ILE A 202 -17.81 28.01 -15.01
N SER A 203 -17.08 26.90 -14.95
CA SER A 203 -17.59 25.56 -15.26
C SER A 203 -18.13 24.86 -14.01
N LYS A 204 -18.83 23.73 -14.19
CA LYS A 204 -19.27 22.92 -13.03
C LYS A 204 -18.08 22.25 -12.35
N GLU A 205 -17.07 21.92 -13.14
CA GLU A 205 -15.80 21.38 -12.69
C GLU A 205 -15.09 22.37 -11.76
N ASP A 206 -15.14 23.67 -12.05
CA ASP A 206 -14.60 24.71 -11.17
C ASP A 206 -15.37 24.79 -9.84
N ILE A 207 -16.71 24.69 -9.88
CA ILE A 207 -17.55 24.65 -8.67
C ILE A 207 -17.18 23.44 -7.79
N PHE A 208 -17.06 22.26 -8.39
CA PHE A 208 -16.65 21.06 -7.66
C PHE A 208 -15.22 21.19 -7.12
N LEU A 209 -14.32 21.86 -7.85
CA LEU A 209 -12.96 22.09 -7.39
C LEU A 209 -12.90 23.05 -6.20
N PHE A 210 -13.67 24.14 -6.20
CA PHE A 210 -13.77 25.06 -5.06
C PHE A 210 -14.35 24.34 -3.83
N TYR A 211 -15.37 23.50 -4.06
CA TYR A 211 -15.96 22.65 -3.02
C TYR A 211 -14.94 21.63 -2.48
N ASP A 212 -14.14 21.01 -3.35
CA ASP A 212 -13.05 20.12 -2.99
C ASP A 212 -11.98 20.82 -2.12
N ALA A 213 -11.52 22.00 -2.53
CA ALA A 213 -10.57 22.79 -1.76
C ALA A 213 -11.13 23.09 -0.35
N CYS A 214 -12.37 23.58 -0.28
CA CYS A 214 -13.05 23.84 1.00
C CYS A 214 -13.08 22.60 1.89
N ARG A 215 -13.61 21.48 1.38
CA ARG A 215 -13.89 20.29 2.20
C ARG A 215 -12.62 19.57 2.64
N PHE A 216 -11.57 19.56 1.81
CA PHE A 216 -10.30 18.92 2.15
C PHE A 216 -9.47 19.75 3.12
N GLU A 217 -9.31 21.06 2.90
CA GLU A 217 -8.54 21.89 3.83
C GLU A 217 -9.18 21.90 5.22
N ARG A 218 -10.51 21.95 5.29
CA ARG A 218 -11.25 21.96 6.55
C ARG A 218 -11.12 20.65 7.35
N THR A 219 -10.96 19.52 6.69
CA THR A 219 -10.75 18.24 7.40
C THR A 219 -9.29 18.03 7.78
N LEU A 220 -8.35 18.65 7.07
CA LEU A 220 -6.92 18.56 7.36
C LEU A 220 -6.51 19.49 8.51
N ASP A 221 -7.20 20.60 8.67
CA ASP A 221 -7.00 21.58 9.75
C ASP A 221 -8.34 22.11 10.25
N LEU A 222 -8.79 21.60 11.41
CA LEU A 222 -10.09 21.95 12.00
C LEU A 222 -10.11 23.38 12.54
N ASP A 223 -8.95 23.94 12.90
CA ASP A 223 -8.82 25.24 13.52
C ASP A 223 -8.68 26.37 12.48
N LYS A 224 -8.42 26.01 11.21
CA LYS A 224 -8.18 26.95 10.12
C LYS A 224 -9.21 26.79 9.00
N PRO A 225 -10.29 27.59 8.97
CA PRO A 225 -11.28 27.53 7.91
C PRO A 225 -10.67 27.91 6.55
N SER A 226 -11.01 27.14 5.51
CA SER A 226 -10.59 27.43 4.14
C SER A 226 -11.37 28.63 3.58
N PRO A 227 -10.69 29.65 3.03
CA PRO A 227 -11.34 30.76 2.33
C PRO A 227 -12.22 30.31 1.15
N TRP A 228 -11.93 29.16 0.56
CA TRP A 228 -12.74 28.54 -0.48
C TRP A 228 -14.13 28.11 0.00
N CYS A 229 -14.34 27.95 1.31
CA CYS A 229 -15.67 27.69 1.86
C CYS A 229 -16.60 28.90 1.77
N TYR A 230 -16.07 30.13 1.85
CA TYR A 230 -16.87 31.36 1.74
C TYR A 230 -17.32 31.65 0.30
N VAL A 231 -16.83 30.87 -0.66
CA VAL A 231 -17.32 30.91 -2.03
C VAL A 231 -18.79 30.48 -2.10
N PHE A 232 -19.29 29.72 -1.12
CA PHE A 232 -20.65 29.18 -1.09
C PHE A 232 -21.44 29.69 0.12
N THR A 233 -22.74 29.86 -0.08
CA THR A 233 -23.72 30.01 1.02
C THR A 233 -24.12 28.65 1.58
N ASP A 234 -24.72 28.64 2.77
CA ASP A 234 -25.24 27.41 3.39
C ASP A 234 -26.25 26.68 2.47
N ASP A 235 -27.11 27.41 1.77
CA ASP A 235 -28.07 26.83 0.82
C ASP A 235 -27.37 26.19 -0.40
N GLU A 236 -26.31 26.82 -0.90
CA GLU A 236 -25.50 26.26 -1.99
C GLU A 236 -24.69 25.04 -1.51
N MET A 237 -24.19 25.05 -0.28
CA MET A 237 -23.55 23.89 0.34
C MET A 237 -24.52 22.72 0.51
N ARG A 238 -25.79 22.97 0.84
CA ARG A 238 -26.85 21.92 0.88
C ARG A 238 -27.13 21.33 -0.49
N VAL A 239 -27.09 22.13 -1.55
CA VAL A 239 -27.23 21.64 -2.94
C VAL A 239 -26.07 20.71 -3.30
N LEU A 240 -24.83 21.12 -2.99
CA LEU A 240 -23.63 20.31 -3.24
C LEU A 240 -23.61 19.02 -2.40
N GLU A 241 -24.06 19.08 -1.16
CA GLU A 241 -24.24 17.88 -0.33
C GLU A 241 -25.30 16.93 -0.92
N TYR A 242 -26.43 17.46 -1.39
CA TYR A 242 -27.49 16.65 -2.00
C TYR A 242 -27.05 15.98 -3.30
N GLU A 243 -26.16 16.60 -4.08
CA GLU A 243 -25.53 15.97 -5.24
C GLU A 243 -24.76 14.70 -4.84
N GLU A 244 -23.91 14.79 -3.81
CA GLU A 244 -23.16 13.63 -3.31
C GLU A 244 -24.11 12.58 -2.71
N ASP A 245 -25.17 12.99 -2.02
CA ASP A 245 -26.20 12.08 -1.52
C ASP A 245 -26.87 11.29 -2.65
N LEU A 246 -27.25 11.97 -3.74
CA LEU A 246 -27.86 11.36 -4.92
C LEU A 246 -26.89 10.39 -5.60
N PHE A 247 -25.60 10.76 -5.70
CA PHE A 247 -24.56 9.87 -6.22
C PHE A 247 -24.49 8.58 -5.41
N TYR A 248 -24.36 8.66 -4.09
CA TYR A 248 -24.27 7.45 -3.25
C TYR A 248 -25.59 6.69 -3.20
N TYR A 249 -26.75 7.36 -3.25
CA TYR A 249 -28.07 6.73 -3.25
C TYR A 249 -28.21 5.71 -4.39
N TYR A 250 -27.78 6.07 -5.60
CA TYR A 250 -27.83 5.18 -6.76
C TYR A 250 -26.57 4.32 -6.93
N ASN A 251 -25.39 4.80 -6.54
CA ASN A 251 -24.14 4.06 -6.75
C ASN A 251 -23.95 2.88 -5.78
N SER A 252 -24.27 3.09 -4.50
CA SER A 252 -24.07 2.08 -3.44
C SER A 252 -25.15 2.11 -2.36
N GLY A 253 -26.26 2.79 -2.64
CA GLY A 253 -27.40 3.00 -1.76
C GLY A 253 -28.66 2.26 -2.21
N PRO A 254 -29.82 2.59 -1.62
CA PRO A 254 -31.08 1.89 -1.88
C PRO A 254 -31.72 2.22 -3.24
N GLY A 255 -31.15 3.15 -4.02
CA GLY A 255 -31.64 3.48 -5.36
C GLY A 255 -31.48 2.35 -6.38
N GLU A 256 -30.69 1.32 -6.07
CA GLU A 256 -30.46 0.17 -6.94
C GLU A 256 -30.50 -1.14 -6.13
N GLU A 257 -31.33 -2.10 -6.56
CA GLU A 257 -31.57 -3.34 -5.81
C GLU A 257 -30.29 -4.17 -5.59
N ILE A 258 -29.37 -4.18 -6.56
CA ILE A 258 -28.09 -4.91 -6.49
C ILE A 258 -27.27 -4.52 -5.25
N ASN A 259 -27.41 -3.29 -4.77
CA ASN A 259 -26.57 -2.76 -3.69
C ASN A 259 -26.88 -3.48 -2.37
N SER A 260 -28.16 -3.80 -2.13
CA SER A 260 -28.58 -4.61 -0.98
C SER A 260 -28.01 -6.03 -1.04
N GLN A 261 -27.90 -6.61 -2.24
CA GLN A 261 -27.36 -7.95 -2.47
C GLN A 261 -25.84 -8.00 -2.29
N LEU A 262 -25.13 -6.89 -2.53
CA LEU A 262 -23.68 -6.81 -2.30
C LEU A 262 -23.35 -6.58 -0.82
N GLY A 263 -24.20 -5.87 -0.07
CA GLY A 263 -23.98 -5.57 1.35
C GLY A 263 -24.26 -6.73 2.30
N CYS A 264 -24.96 -7.79 1.86
CA CYS A 264 -25.40 -8.89 2.73
C CYS A 264 -24.27 -9.70 3.39
N TYR A 265 -23.05 -9.69 2.83
CA TYR A 265 -21.94 -10.51 3.34
C TYR A 265 -21.51 -10.13 4.74
N LEU A 266 -21.48 -8.84 5.04
CA LEU A 266 -21.14 -8.33 6.36
C LEU A 266 -22.25 -8.61 7.38
N ILE A 267 -23.51 -8.69 6.92
CA ILE A 267 -24.63 -9.13 7.76
C ILE A 267 -24.47 -10.61 8.09
N ARG A 268 -24.18 -11.45 7.10
CA ARG A 268 -23.92 -12.88 7.31
C ARG A 268 -22.78 -13.10 8.30
N ASP A 269 -21.66 -12.42 8.10
CA ASP A 269 -20.49 -12.50 8.97
C ASP A 269 -20.83 -12.16 10.43
N MET A 270 -21.50 -11.02 10.66
CA MET A 270 -21.97 -10.62 11.99
C MET A 270 -22.90 -11.68 12.63
N ILE A 271 -23.85 -12.21 11.86
CA ILE A 271 -24.79 -13.23 12.35
C ILE A 271 -24.09 -14.55 12.68
N ASP A 272 -23.10 -14.96 11.89
CA ASP A 272 -22.33 -16.18 12.10
C ASP A 272 -21.51 -16.08 13.41
N HIS A 273 -20.84 -14.94 13.63
CA HIS A 273 -20.10 -14.67 14.87
C HIS A 273 -21.01 -14.73 16.11
N PHE A 274 -22.14 -14.02 16.09
CA PHE A 274 -23.06 -14.01 17.23
C PHE A 274 -23.75 -15.36 17.45
N THR A 275 -24.04 -16.11 16.38
CA THR A 275 -24.63 -17.46 16.49
C THR A 275 -23.68 -18.45 17.15
N LYS A 276 -22.38 -18.37 16.90
CA LYS A 276 -21.41 -19.24 17.58
C LYS A 276 -21.26 -18.90 19.06
N LEU A 277 -21.26 -17.61 19.41
CA LEU A 277 -21.26 -17.16 20.81
C LEU A 277 -22.48 -17.65 21.60
N GLU A 278 -23.64 -17.77 20.95
CA GLU A 278 -24.85 -18.36 21.52
C GLU A 278 -24.66 -19.85 21.86
N VAL A 279 -23.96 -20.62 21.00
CA VAL A 279 -23.86 -22.09 21.10
C VAL A 279 -22.74 -22.57 22.01
N ASN A 280 -21.51 -22.09 21.82
CA ASN A 280 -20.33 -22.64 22.51
C ASN A 280 -19.40 -21.58 23.13
N GLY A 281 -19.61 -20.29 22.83
CA GLY A 281 -18.85 -19.19 23.43
C GLY A 281 -17.41 -19.03 22.92
N ASP A 282 -16.99 -19.77 21.89
CA ASP A 282 -15.62 -19.75 21.34
C ASP A 282 -15.49 -18.80 20.15
N GLU A 283 -15.45 -17.49 20.41
CA GLU A 283 -15.29 -16.43 19.41
C GLU A 283 -14.51 -15.23 19.99
N PRO A 284 -13.84 -14.41 19.16
CA PRO A 284 -13.05 -13.28 19.66
C PRO A 284 -13.94 -12.22 20.31
N LYS A 285 -13.44 -11.53 21.33
CA LYS A 285 -14.18 -10.44 22.00
C LYS A 285 -14.40 -9.21 21.12
N GLY A 286 -13.63 -9.05 20.04
CA GLY A 286 -13.76 -7.94 19.11
C GLY A 286 -13.45 -8.35 17.68
N VAL A 287 -14.32 -7.97 16.74
CA VAL A 287 -14.20 -8.19 15.30
C VAL A 287 -14.23 -6.81 14.63
N PHE A 288 -13.14 -6.41 13.97
CA PHE A 288 -13.01 -5.06 13.39
C PHE A 288 -12.65 -5.12 11.91
N TYR A 289 -13.52 -4.56 11.06
CA TYR A 289 -13.31 -4.47 9.63
C TYR A 289 -13.04 -3.02 9.22
N PHE A 290 -12.03 -2.79 8.38
CA PHE A 290 -11.70 -1.47 7.85
C PHE A 290 -12.05 -1.37 6.37
N THR A 291 -12.76 -0.31 5.97
CA THR A 291 -13.33 -0.19 4.63
C THR A 291 -13.43 1.26 4.11
N HIS A 292 -14.06 1.42 2.94
CA HIS A 292 -14.39 2.69 2.30
C HIS A 292 -15.89 3.02 2.41
N SER A 293 -16.28 4.26 2.07
CA SER A 293 -17.67 4.75 2.15
C SER A 293 -18.66 3.90 1.35
N GLN A 294 -18.25 3.36 0.19
CA GLN A 294 -19.12 2.53 -0.64
C GLN A 294 -19.52 1.24 0.09
N MET A 295 -18.58 0.54 0.74
CA MET A 295 -18.92 -0.71 1.41
C MET A 295 -19.82 -0.49 2.62
N MET A 296 -19.62 0.62 3.35
CA MET A 296 -20.51 0.98 4.46
C MET A 296 -21.92 1.28 3.95
N THR A 297 -22.07 2.03 2.87
CA THR A 297 -23.39 2.32 2.28
C THR A 297 -24.07 1.08 1.69
N LEU A 298 -23.31 0.15 1.08
CA LEU A 298 -23.83 -1.17 0.66
C LEU A 298 -24.35 -1.96 1.88
N PHE A 299 -23.56 -2.01 2.96
CA PHE A 299 -23.95 -2.66 4.20
C PHE A 299 -25.20 -2.02 4.83
N PHE A 300 -25.26 -0.69 4.90
CA PHE A 300 -26.44 0.03 5.42
C PHE A 300 -27.68 -0.22 4.57
N THR A 301 -27.52 -0.27 3.25
CA THR A 301 -28.60 -0.61 2.32
C THR A 301 -29.12 -2.02 2.55
N ALA A 302 -28.22 -3.00 2.71
CA ALA A 302 -28.58 -4.38 3.01
C ALA A 302 -29.26 -4.54 4.38
N MET A 303 -28.86 -3.75 5.37
CA MET A 303 -29.50 -3.70 6.70
C MET A 303 -30.85 -2.98 6.68
N GLY A 304 -31.16 -2.24 5.61
CA GLY A 304 -32.38 -1.45 5.49
C GLY A 304 -32.35 -0.12 6.26
N PHE A 305 -31.17 0.43 6.55
CA PHE A 305 -31.04 1.69 7.29
C PHE A 305 -31.12 2.93 6.40
N ALA A 306 -31.47 4.05 7.04
CA ALA A 306 -31.53 5.38 6.43
C ALA A 306 -32.41 5.47 5.17
N GLN A 307 -33.43 4.61 5.07
CA GLN A 307 -34.39 4.65 3.98
C GLN A 307 -35.26 5.89 4.08
N ASN A 308 -35.56 6.48 2.92
CA ASN A 308 -36.49 7.59 2.80
C ASN A 308 -37.88 7.07 2.39
N PRO A 309 -38.96 7.73 2.84
CA PRO A 309 -40.33 7.38 2.40
C PRO A 309 -40.55 7.63 0.91
N VAL A 310 -39.77 8.55 0.31
CA VAL A 310 -39.78 8.85 -1.12
C VAL A 310 -38.33 8.78 -1.63
N SER A 311 -38.13 8.25 -2.83
CA SER A 311 -36.80 8.14 -3.43
C SER A 311 -36.18 9.52 -3.68
N LEU A 312 -34.85 9.61 -3.51
CA LEU A 312 -34.09 10.81 -3.89
C LEU A 312 -34.02 10.90 -5.43
N THR A 313 -34.37 12.06 -5.98
CA THR A 313 -34.37 12.30 -7.44
C THR A 313 -33.73 13.65 -7.75
N ALA A 314 -33.50 13.93 -9.03
CA ALA A 314 -33.00 15.21 -9.48
C ALA A 314 -33.96 16.40 -9.23
N THR A 315 -35.25 16.16 -8.96
CA THR A 315 -36.26 17.23 -8.93
C THR A 315 -36.84 17.52 -7.56
N ASN A 316 -36.52 16.72 -6.54
CA ASN A 316 -37.14 16.82 -5.20
C ASN A 316 -36.16 17.28 -4.11
N PHE A 317 -35.07 17.95 -4.45
CA PHE A 317 -34.12 18.52 -3.47
C PHE A 317 -34.82 19.34 -2.38
N ARG A 318 -35.76 20.22 -2.77
CA ARG A 318 -36.49 21.10 -1.84
C ARG A 318 -37.43 20.35 -0.90
N ASP A 319 -37.86 19.15 -1.28
CA ASP A 319 -38.71 18.29 -0.45
C ASP A 319 -37.87 17.37 0.47
N MET A 320 -36.54 17.38 0.32
CA MET A 320 -35.60 16.44 0.93
C MET A 320 -34.68 17.06 1.99
N ASP A 321 -35.13 18.15 2.63
CA ASP A 321 -34.38 18.82 3.70
C ASP A 321 -34.21 17.96 4.96
N TYR A 322 -35.15 17.05 5.24
CA TYR A 322 -35.15 16.13 6.39
C TYR A 322 -34.89 14.67 5.98
N ARG A 323 -34.18 14.45 4.87
CA ARG A 323 -33.88 13.11 4.35
C ARG A 323 -33.06 12.29 5.35
N ASN A 324 -33.38 10.99 5.44
CA ASN A 324 -32.60 10.02 6.21
C ASN A 324 -31.29 9.64 5.51
N TRP A 325 -31.32 9.52 4.18
CA TRP A 325 -30.13 9.26 3.37
C TRP A 325 -29.29 10.53 3.19
N ARG A 326 -28.50 10.86 4.21
CA ARG A 326 -27.58 12.01 4.23
C ARG A 326 -26.15 11.53 4.51
N ILE A 327 -25.32 11.48 3.49
CA ILE A 327 -24.01 10.83 3.45
C ILE A 327 -23.00 11.51 4.37
N SER A 328 -23.11 12.82 4.58
CA SER A 328 -22.30 13.57 5.55
C SER A 328 -22.47 13.09 6.99
N GLN A 329 -23.61 12.50 7.30
CA GLN A 329 -23.92 11.95 8.63
C GLN A 329 -23.75 10.44 8.67
N LEU A 330 -24.00 9.74 7.55
CA LEU A 330 -23.89 8.28 7.50
C LEU A 330 -22.45 7.79 7.38
N VAL A 331 -21.65 8.40 6.51
CA VAL A 331 -20.28 7.96 6.22
C VAL A 331 -19.28 9.14 6.17
N PRO A 332 -19.19 9.99 7.22
CA PRO A 332 -18.08 10.96 7.39
C PRO A 332 -16.73 10.25 7.49
N PHE A 333 -15.62 10.99 7.54
CA PHE A 333 -14.32 10.35 7.85
C PHE A 333 -14.38 9.60 9.18
N ALA A 334 -13.65 8.50 9.30
CA ALA A 334 -13.67 7.61 10.48
C ALA A 334 -15.07 7.10 10.90
N ALA A 335 -16.07 7.19 10.01
CA ALA A 335 -17.40 6.64 10.26
C ALA A 335 -17.32 5.18 10.71
N ASN A 336 -18.15 4.81 11.66
CA ASN A 336 -18.13 3.46 12.21
C ASN A 336 -19.55 2.98 12.50
N PHE A 337 -19.74 1.70 12.28
CA PHE A 337 -20.91 0.97 12.72
C PHE A 337 -20.45 -0.08 13.72
N ALA A 338 -21.13 -0.17 14.86
CA ALA A 338 -20.87 -1.19 15.87
C ALA A 338 -22.13 -1.98 16.19
N ALA A 339 -22.00 -3.29 16.30
CA ALA A 339 -22.98 -4.18 16.88
C ALA A 339 -22.34 -4.85 18.11
N VAL A 340 -22.92 -4.64 19.28
CA VAL A 340 -22.43 -5.21 20.54
C VAL A 340 -23.41 -6.28 20.98
N LEU A 341 -22.96 -7.53 21.07
CA LEU A 341 -23.72 -8.62 21.65
C LEU A 341 -23.55 -8.59 23.17
N HIS A 342 -24.65 -8.69 23.90
CA HIS A 342 -24.68 -8.75 25.36
C HIS A 342 -25.36 -10.05 25.82
N ARG A 343 -24.83 -10.63 26.89
CA ARG A 343 -25.47 -11.72 27.65
C ARG A 343 -26.18 -11.12 28.86
N CYS A 344 -27.48 -11.38 28.99
CA CYS A 344 -28.34 -10.80 30.03
C CYS A 344 -28.74 -11.83 31.08
N ASN A 345 -28.97 -11.37 32.31
CA ASN A 345 -29.50 -12.21 33.39
C ASN A 345 -31.02 -12.40 33.26
N SER A 346 -31.47 -12.96 32.14
CA SER A 346 -32.88 -13.25 31.84
C SER A 346 -33.00 -14.65 31.23
N SER A 347 -33.91 -15.47 31.74
CA SER A 347 -34.20 -16.81 31.20
C SER A 347 -34.87 -16.75 29.83
N ASP A 348 -35.69 -15.73 29.58
CA ASP A 348 -36.55 -15.65 28.40
C ASP A 348 -35.87 -14.95 27.21
N ALA A 349 -34.84 -14.13 27.50
CA ALA A 349 -34.08 -13.36 26.50
C ALA A 349 -32.61 -13.25 26.94
N PRO A 350 -31.83 -14.34 26.86
CA PRO A 350 -30.47 -14.40 27.40
C PRO A 350 -29.45 -13.59 26.59
N PHE A 351 -29.77 -13.21 25.34
CA PHE A 351 -28.89 -12.43 24.48
C PHE A 351 -29.61 -11.23 23.85
N LYS A 352 -28.95 -10.08 23.85
CA LYS A 352 -29.41 -8.85 23.20
C LYS A 352 -28.30 -8.24 22.37
N VAL A 353 -28.65 -7.51 21.31
CA VAL A 353 -27.69 -6.78 20.48
C VAL A 353 -28.01 -5.29 20.50
N ALA A 354 -27.03 -4.47 20.83
CA ALA A 354 -27.12 -3.01 20.72
C ALA A 354 -26.35 -2.52 19.49
N PHE A 355 -26.96 -1.64 18.72
CA PHE A 355 -26.37 -1.09 17.51
C PHE A 355 -26.00 0.38 17.66
N TYR A 356 -24.89 0.77 17.04
CA TYR A 356 -24.38 2.13 17.06
C TYR A 356 -23.90 2.56 15.68
N LEU A 357 -24.19 3.80 15.31
CA LEU A 357 -23.65 4.47 14.12
C LEU A 357 -22.93 5.75 14.57
N ASN A 358 -21.66 5.87 14.21
CA ASN A 358 -20.78 6.94 14.64
C ASN A 358 -20.81 7.14 16.15
N GLU A 359 -20.72 6.00 16.87
CA GLU A 359 -20.82 5.89 18.33
C GLU A 359 -22.17 6.28 18.97
N ASN A 360 -23.18 6.66 18.17
CA ASN A 360 -24.52 6.99 18.66
C ASN A 360 -25.44 5.76 18.59
N PRO A 361 -26.32 5.53 19.58
CA PRO A 361 -27.32 4.45 19.51
C PRO A 361 -28.14 4.54 18.23
N LEU A 362 -28.15 3.45 17.45
CA LEU A 362 -28.87 3.37 16.19
C LEU A 362 -30.24 2.74 16.42
N THR A 363 -31.31 3.48 16.11
CA THR A 363 -32.66 2.93 16.18
C THR A 363 -32.91 2.01 14.99
N ILE A 364 -33.28 0.76 15.27
CA ILE A 364 -33.63 -0.25 14.27
C ILE A 364 -35.11 -0.57 14.43
N GLU A 365 -35.83 -0.63 13.33
CA GLU A 365 -37.23 -1.06 13.32
C GLU A 365 -37.38 -2.47 13.92
N GLY A 366 -38.23 -2.60 14.94
CA GLY A 366 -38.40 -3.82 15.74
C GLY A 366 -37.52 -3.88 16.99
N CYS A 367 -36.66 -2.88 17.23
CA CYS A 367 -35.77 -2.82 18.39
C CYS A 367 -36.07 -1.57 19.23
N LYS A 368 -36.15 -1.73 20.55
CA LYS A 368 -36.44 -0.61 21.46
C LYS A 368 -35.15 0.11 21.81
N ASN A 369 -35.03 1.39 21.48
CA ASN A 369 -33.85 2.24 21.71
C ASN A 369 -32.54 1.63 21.16
N GLY A 370 -32.60 0.98 19.98
CA GLY A 370 -31.44 0.35 19.34
C GLY A 370 -30.97 -0.96 19.97
N VAL A 371 -31.71 -1.47 20.95
CA VAL A 371 -31.48 -2.78 21.58
C VAL A 371 -32.48 -3.80 21.04
N CYS A 372 -31.94 -4.82 20.39
CA CYS A 372 -32.70 -5.90 19.77
C CYS A 372 -32.59 -7.17 20.61
N ASP A 373 -33.68 -7.92 20.73
CA ASP A 373 -33.61 -9.31 21.17
C ASP A 373 -32.89 -10.16 20.11
N TRP A 374 -31.93 -11.00 20.53
CA TRP A 374 -31.10 -11.77 19.59
C TRP A 374 -31.93 -12.73 18.73
N VAL A 375 -32.95 -13.39 19.30
CA VAL A 375 -33.78 -14.36 18.56
C VAL A 375 -34.58 -13.65 17.46
N GLN A 376 -35.17 -12.50 17.79
CA GLN A 376 -35.90 -11.68 16.81
C GLN A 376 -34.97 -11.15 15.71
N LEU A 377 -33.79 -10.65 16.09
CA LEU A 377 -32.80 -10.12 15.17
C LEU A 377 -32.28 -11.21 14.22
N LYS A 378 -31.94 -12.39 14.75
CA LYS A 378 -31.49 -13.55 13.99
C LYS A 378 -32.56 -14.01 12.99
N LYS A 379 -33.84 -13.92 13.33
CA LYS A 379 -34.93 -14.18 12.38
C LYS A 379 -34.99 -13.15 11.26
N LYS A 380 -34.86 -11.86 11.57
CA LYS A 380 -34.92 -10.75 10.58
C LYS A 380 -33.72 -10.76 9.64
N LEU A 381 -32.50 -10.82 10.18
CA LEU A 381 -31.25 -10.73 9.42
C LEU A 381 -30.75 -12.08 8.91
N GLY A 382 -31.14 -13.19 9.56
CA GLY A 382 -30.74 -14.55 9.15
C GLY A 382 -31.27 -14.92 7.75
N ALA A 383 -32.43 -14.41 7.36
CA ALA A 383 -32.95 -14.60 6.00
C ALA A 383 -32.05 -13.92 4.95
N ILE A 384 -31.57 -12.70 5.24
CA ILE A 384 -30.65 -11.96 4.38
C ILE A 384 -29.29 -12.68 4.32
N ALA A 385 -28.80 -13.15 5.48
CA ALA A 385 -27.56 -13.90 5.58
C ALA A 385 -27.59 -15.22 4.79
N ALA A 386 -28.67 -16.00 4.92
CA ALA A 386 -28.83 -17.30 4.25
C ALA A 386 -28.94 -17.16 2.73
N ASN A 387 -29.60 -16.11 2.23
CA ASN A 387 -29.78 -15.87 0.80
C ASN A 387 -28.62 -15.08 0.15
N CYS A 388 -27.54 -14.83 0.88
CA CYS A 388 -26.41 -14.03 0.40
C CYS A 388 -25.52 -14.82 -0.58
N SER A 389 -25.55 -14.47 -1.88
CA SER A 389 -24.89 -15.21 -2.98
C SER A 389 -24.07 -14.32 -3.92
N MET A 390 -22.93 -14.82 -4.42
CA MET A 390 -22.03 -14.11 -5.35
C MET A 390 -22.47 -14.28 -6.81
N GLU A 391 -23.56 -15.00 -7.08
CA GLU A 391 -24.05 -15.25 -8.45
C GLU A 391 -24.39 -13.98 -9.21
N VAL A 392 -24.82 -12.94 -8.50
CA VAL A 392 -25.11 -11.62 -9.06
C VAL A 392 -23.84 -10.97 -9.67
N CYS A 393 -22.66 -11.30 -9.15
CA CYS A 393 -21.37 -10.90 -9.72
C CYS A 393 -20.90 -11.82 -10.86
N LYS A 394 -21.53 -12.98 -11.07
CA LYS A 394 -21.21 -13.94 -12.15
C LYS A 394 -22.10 -13.79 -13.38
N LYS A 395 -23.24 -13.09 -13.27
CA LYS A 395 -24.07 -12.74 -14.43
C LYS A 395 -23.30 -11.76 -15.32
N LYS A 396 -22.60 -12.32 -16.31
CA LYS A 396 -22.34 -11.61 -17.58
C LYS A 396 -23.71 -11.09 -18.05
N LEU A 397 -23.80 -9.83 -18.47
CA LEU A 397 -24.97 -9.34 -19.20
C LEU A 397 -25.12 -10.19 -20.48
N SER A 398 -25.85 -11.30 -20.38
CA SER A 398 -26.44 -12.00 -21.52
C SER A 398 -27.73 -11.25 -21.85
N GLY A 399 -27.57 -10.06 -22.45
CA GLY A 399 -28.65 -9.31 -23.07
C GLY A 399 -28.62 -9.57 -24.57
N ASP A 400 -29.66 -10.23 -25.06
CA ASP A 400 -29.96 -10.68 -26.41
C ASP A 400 -29.33 -9.90 -27.58
N PHE A 401 -28.29 -10.52 -28.16
CA PHE A 401 -27.65 -10.11 -29.42
C PHE A 401 -28.49 -10.44 -30.68
N HIS A 402 -29.75 -10.88 -30.52
CA HIS A 402 -30.59 -11.35 -31.64
C HIS A 402 -31.78 -10.43 -32.00
N CYS A 403 -32.15 -9.44 -31.18
CA CYS A 403 -33.21 -8.48 -31.52
C CYS A 403 -32.72 -7.16 -32.11
N ILE A 404 -31.42 -6.84 -31.96
CA ILE A 404 -30.85 -5.55 -32.42
C ILE A 404 -30.44 -5.63 -33.90
N MET A 405 -30.22 -6.83 -34.44
CA MET A 405 -29.77 -7.01 -35.83
C MET A 405 -30.86 -6.82 -36.89
N SER A 406 -32.14 -6.97 -36.55
CA SER A 406 -33.24 -6.76 -37.50
C SER A 406 -33.67 -5.29 -37.61
N ALA A 407 -33.43 -4.48 -36.57
CA ALA A 407 -33.68 -3.04 -36.60
C ALA A 407 -32.54 -2.23 -37.25
N LEU A 408 -31.30 -2.73 -37.14
CA LEU A 408 -30.11 -2.10 -37.75
C LEU A 408 -30.08 -2.23 -39.27
N LEU A 409 -30.67 -3.28 -39.85
CA LEU A 409 -30.67 -3.50 -41.30
C LEU A 409 -31.57 -2.50 -42.04
N VAL A 410 -32.64 -2.01 -41.40
CA VAL A 410 -33.55 -1.00 -41.97
C VAL A 410 -32.96 0.41 -41.87
N LEU A 411 -32.18 0.69 -40.82
CA LEU A 411 -31.48 1.97 -40.64
C LEU A 411 -30.19 2.09 -41.46
N LEU A 412 -29.56 0.97 -41.84
CA LEU A 412 -28.36 0.93 -42.70
C LEU A 412 -28.64 1.26 -44.17
N VAL A 413 -29.87 1.08 -44.65
CA VAL A 413 -30.23 1.41 -46.04
C VAL A 413 -30.53 2.91 -46.21
N ALA A 414 -30.91 3.60 -45.13
CA ALA A 414 -31.21 5.03 -45.16
C ALA A 414 -29.96 5.93 -45.01
N SER A 415 -28.87 5.42 -44.45
CA SER A 415 -27.65 6.19 -44.18
C SER A 415 -26.61 6.18 -45.31
N PHE A 416 -26.83 5.43 -46.39
CA PHE A 416 -25.91 5.35 -47.54
C PHE A 416 -26.04 6.50 -48.56
N LEU A 417 -26.82 7.55 -48.29
CA LEU A 417 -26.99 8.69 -49.21
C LEU A 417 -26.69 10.07 -48.61
N ALA A 418 -25.90 10.18 -47.53
CA ALA A 418 -25.43 11.48 -47.08
C ALA A 418 -24.02 11.45 -46.45
N SER A 419 -23.05 11.79 -47.30
CA SER A 419 -21.85 12.59 -46.99
C SER A 419 -20.60 11.91 -46.37
N PRO A 420 -19.39 12.36 -46.74
CA PRO A 420 -18.14 11.65 -46.48
C PRO A 420 -17.35 12.18 -45.26
N SER A 421 -16.38 11.36 -44.84
CA SER A 421 -15.16 11.69 -44.06
C SER A 421 -15.28 11.82 -42.54
N VAL A 422 -14.70 10.84 -41.83
CA VAL A 422 -13.45 10.95 -41.03
C VAL A 422 -13.39 9.68 -40.17
N HIS A 423 -12.51 8.73 -40.54
CA HIS A 423 -12.10 7.67 -39.62
C HIS A 423 -10.96 8.21 -38.75
N VAL A 424 -11.26 8.47 -37.47
CA VAL A 424 -10.22 8.60 -36.45
C VAL A 424 -9.69 7.20 -36.18
N LEU A 425 -8.49 6.88 -36.68
CA LEU A 425 -7.77 5.67 -36.29
C LEU A 425 -7.38 5.80 -34.82
N ALA A 426 -8.10 5.13 -33.93
CA ALA A 426 -7.67 4.97 -32.55
C ALA A 426 -6.39 4.12 -32.53
N ARG A 427 -5.37 4.59 -31.83
CA ARG A 427 -4.10 3.89 -31.65
C ARG A 427 -4.30 2.67 -30.75
N ASP A 428 -3.71 1.53 -31.11
CA ASP A 428 -3.75 0.29 -30.34
C ASP A 428 -2.94 0.46 -29.04
N VAL A 429 -3.57 0.40 -27.87
CA VAL A 429 -2.96 0.66 -26.55
C VAL A 429 -2.96 -0.64 -25.74
N ASP A 430 -1.79 -1.06 -25.23
CA ASP A 430 -1.64 -2.29 -24.45
C ASP A 430 -2.39 -2.20 -23.11
N PHE A 431 -1.99 -1.23 -22.28
CA PHE A 431 -2.56 -0.91 -20.98
C PHE A 431 -2.14 0.51 -20.55
N CYS A 432 -2.67 1.01 -19.43
CA CYS A 432 -2.29 2.31 -18.87
C CYS A 432 -1.87 2.15 -17.41
N PHE A 433 -0.56 2.29 -17.14
CA PHE A 433 0.00 2.13 -15.81
C PHE A 433 -0.48 3.22 -14.84
N ALA A 434 -0.74 4.43 -15.34
CA ALA A 434 -1.33 5.53 -14.59
C ALA A 434 -2.75 5.23 -14.02
N ASP A 435 -3.42 4.19 -14.52
CA ASP A 435 -4.73 3.74 -14.07
C ASP A 435 -4.66 2.41 -13.28
N GLU A 436 -3.47 1.86 -13.06
CA GLU A 436 -3.27 0.61 -12.34
C GLU A 436 -3.39 0.83 -10.82
N ASP A 437 -4.47 0.30 -10.24
CA ASP A 437 -4.73 0.37 -8.80
C ASP A 437 -3.90 -0.65 -7.97
N ASP A 438 -3.31 -1.67 -8.61
CA ASP A 438 -2.54 -2.74 -7.95
C ASP A 438 -1.18 -3.00 -8.66
N PRO A 439 -0.24 -2.03 -8.66
CA PRO A 439 1.03 -2.19 -9.36
C PRO A 439 1.86 -3.32 -8.76
N TYR A 440 2.73 -3.93 -9.56
CA TYR A 440 3.71 -4.89 -9.06
C TYR A 440 4.81 -4.16 -8.27
N LEU A 441 5.07 -4.56 -7.02
CA LEU A 441 5.94 -3.84 -6.08
C LEU A 441 7.24 -4.58 -5.69
N TYR A 442 7.46 -5.78 -6.22
CA TYR A 442 8.62 -6.61 -5.86
C TYR A 442 9.74 -6.42 -6.88
N MET A 443 10.70 -5.55 -6.56
CA MET A 443 11.74 -5.07 -7.48
C MET A 443 13.14 -5.62 -7.13
N ALA A 444 13.21 -6.93 -6.87
CA ALA A 444 14.44 -7.62 -6.46
C ALA A 444 15.16 -6.90 -5.29
N THR A 445 16.49 -6.79 -5.29
CA THR A 445 17.24 -6.18 -4.18
C THR A 445 16.96 -4.69 -3.94
N LYS A 446 16.33 -4.02 -4.92
CA LYS A 446 15.94 -2.59 -4.82
C LYS A 446 14.50 -2.40 -4.37
N THR A 447 13.85 -3.47 -3.88
CA THR A 447 12.52 -3.37 -3.29
C THR A 447 12.55 -2.46 -2.07
N ALA A 448 11.61 -1.52 -1.98
CA ALA A 448 11.45 -0.67 -0.82
C ALA A 448 11.05 -1.51 0.40
N TYR A 449 11.70 -1.32 1.54
CA TYR A 449 11.43 -2.11 2.74
C TYR A 449 9.97 -2.01 3.19
N HIS A 450 9.37 -0.83 2.99
CA HIS A 450 7.96 -0.53 3.24
C HIS A 450 6.98 -1.57 2.67
N PHE A 451 7.28 -2.21 1.55
CA PHE A 451 6.36 -3.18 0.93
C PHE A 451 6.51 -4.61 1.46
N VAL A 452 7.63 -4.92 2.11
CA VAL A 452 8.01 -6.32 2.43
C VAL A 452 8.20 -6.60 3.91
N HIS A 453 8.38 -5.56 4.72
CA HIS A 453 8.58 -5.65 6.17
C HIS A 453 7.38 -6.23 6.93
N GLY A 454 7.62 -6.48 8.22
CA GLY A 454 6.71 -7.07 9.22
C GLY A 454 5.30 -6.52 9.30
N GLY A 455 5.16 -5.20 9.15
CA GLY A 455 4.02 -4.47 9.70
C GLY A 455 3.93 -4.60 11.23
N LYS A 456 2.72 -4.38 11.78
CA LYS A 456 2.43 -4.41 13.23
C LYS A 456 2.25 -5.81 13.84
N THR A 457 2.24 -6.88 13.03
CA THR A 457 1.89 -8.25 13.51
C THR A 457 2.84 -9.29 12.94
N ARG A 458 4.06 -9.41 13.49
CA ARG A 458 4.96 -10.55 13.18
C ARG A 458 5.94 -10.96 14.27
N PHE A 459 6.24 -10.12 15.25
CA PHE A 459 6.92 -10.58 16.46
C PHE A 459 5.91 -11.32 17.35
N GLN A 460 6.29 -12.49 17.84
CA GLN A 460 5.39 -13.33 18.63
C GLN A 460 5.54 -12.98 20.11
N THR A 461 4.43 -12.65 20.76
CA THR A 461 4.37 -12.62 22.22
C THR A 461 4.34 -14.06 22.72
N LEU A 462 5.30 -14.43 23.55
CA LEU A 462 5.46 -15.79 24.04
C LEU A 462 5.05 -15.83 25.51
N PRO A 463 3.91 -16.45 25.86
CA PRO A 463 3.54 -16.62 27.26
C PRO A 463 4.59 -17.45 27.99
N ASN A 464 4.90 -17.07 29.23
CA ASN A 464 5.89 -17.74 30.09
C ASN A 464 7.33 -17.73 29.57
N CYS A 465 7.65 -16.89 28.59
CA CYS A 465 9.00 -16.67 28.09
C CYS A 465 9.34 -15.19 28.14
N ARG A 466 10.57 -14.85 28.58
CA ARG A 466 11.10 -13.48 28.54
C ARG A 466 12.24 -13.39 27.52
N PRO A 467 12.26 -12.36 26.66
CA PRO A 467 13.42 -12.11 25.81
C PRO A 467 14.59 -11.66 26.68
N VAL A 468 15.80 -12.14 26.40
CA VAL A 468 17.02 -11.84 27.18
C VAL A 468 18.19 -11.33 26.34
N GLN A 469 18.20 -11.60 25.03
CA GLN A 469 19.21 -11.04 24.12
C GLN A 469 18.64 -10.95 22.71
N ILE A 470 18.99 -9.89 21.98
CA ILE A 470 18.71 -9.72 20.56
C ILE A 470 20.01 -9.60 19.78
N TRP A 471 20.13 -10.37 18.70
CA TRP A 471 21.22 -10.31 17.72
C TRP A 471 20.63 -9.99 16.36
N MET A 472 21.23 -9.07 15.61
CA MET A 472 20.71 -8.63 14.32
C MET A 472 21.83 -8.38 13.31
N LEU A 473 21.61 -8.85 12.08
CA LEU A 473 22.33 -8.38 10.90
C LEU A 473 21.34 -7.70 9.95
N ALA A 474 21.60 -6.44 9.60
CA ALA A 474 20.81 -5.68 8.66
C ALA A 474 21.65 -5.14 7.50
N THR A 475 21.02 -4.92 6.35
CA THR A 475 21.63 -4.26 5.21
C THR A 475 21.41 -2.75 5.27
N HIS A 476 22.07 -2.00 4.40
CA HIS A 476 21.77 -0.57 4.25
C HIS A 476 20.28 -0.33 3.91
N GLY A 477 19.76 0.80 4.37
CA GLY A 477 18.44 1.30 3.98
C GLY A 477 18.41 1.76 2.52
N THR A 478 17.28 2.33 2.10
CA THR A 478 17.13 2.87 0.74
C THR A 478 18.18 3.94 0.44
N ARG A 479 18.98 3.73 -0.60
CA ARG A 479 20.09 4.61 -0.99
C ARG A 479 20.03 4.98 -2.47
N CYS A 480 20.81 5.98 -2.85
CA CYS A 480 21.04 6.32 -4.25
C CYS A 480 21.79 5.19 -4.99
N PRO A 481 21.73 5.15 -6.33
CA PRO A 481 22.38 4.12 -7.12
C PRO A 481 23.90 4.28 -7.09
N THR A 482 24.61 3.30 -7.63
CA THR A 482 26.05 3.45 -7.90
C THR A 482 26.29 4.49 -9.00
N VAL A 483 27.51 5.01 -9.13
CA VAL A 483 27.86 5.96 -10.20
C VAL A 483 27.52 5.40 -11.60
N GLN A 484 27.80 4.12 -11.82
CA GLN A 484 27.52 3.46 -13.10
C GLN A 484 26.02 3.34 -13.38
N GLU A 485 25.22 3.00 -12.37
CA GLU A 485 23.75 2.96 -12.48
C GLU A 485 23.19 4.37 -12.72
N ILE A 486 23.74 5.40 -12.05
CA ILE A 486 23.35 6.81 -12.25
C ILE A 486 23.56 7.22 -13.71
N ASP A 487 24.75 6.99 -14.28
CA ASP A 487 25.06 7.36 -15.67
C ASP A 487 24.10 6.68 -16.66
N LYS A 488 23.80 5.38 -16.43
CA LYS A 488 22.83 4.63 -17.22
C LYS A 488 21.41 5.20 -17.10
N ILE A 489 20.93 5.50 -15.89
CA ILE A 489 19.59 6.09 -15.69
C ILE A 489 19.49 7.49 -16.29
N VAL A 490 20.53 8.32 -16.16
CA VAL A 490 20.55 9.68 -16.73
C VAL A 490 20.48 9.64 -18.25
N SER A 491 21.13 8.65 -18.89
CA SER A 491 21.07 8.44 -20.35
C SER A 491 19.65 8.20 -20.88
N LEU A 492 18.71 7.79 -20.01
CA LEU A 492 17.31 7.64 -20.39
C LEU A 492 16.64 8.96 -20.80
N THR A 493 17.24 10.10 -20.49
CA THR A 493 16.74 11.41 -20.95
C THR A 493 16.67 11.46 -22.48
N GLU A 494 17.66 10.89 -23.18
CA GLU A 494 17.67 10.80 -24.64
C GLU A 494 16.67 9.75 -25.15
N LEU A 495 16.60 8.59 -24.47
CA LEU A 495 15.67 7.52 -24.83
C LEU A 495 14.22 7.99 -24.69
N LYS A 496 13.91 8.76 -23.65
CA LYS A 496 12.59 9.36 -23.40
C LYS A 496 12.12 10.19 -24.60
N GLU A 497 12.98 11.04 -25.16
CA GLU A 497 12.62 11.85 -26.34
C GLU A 497 12.36 10.95 -27.57
N GLN A 498 13.16 9.90 -27.78
CA GLN A 498 12.92 8.92 -28.86
C GLN A 498 11.57 8.20 -28.68
N ILE A 499 11.23 7.81 -27.44
CA ILE A 499 9.94 7.19 -27.13
C ILE A 499 8.79 8.13 -27.48
N LEU A 500 8.85 9.40 -27.03
CA LEU A 500 7.81 10.39 -27.34
C LEU A 500 7.65 10.58 -28.86
N GLN A 501 8.76 10.71 -29.59
CA GLN A 501 8.75 10.85 -31.05
C GLN A 501 8.10 9.63 -31.75
N ASN A 502 8.44 8.41 -31.32
CA ASN A 502 7.86 7.18 -31.87
C ASN A 502 6.34 7.12 -31.70
N HIS A 503 5.81 7.68 -30.60
CA HIS A 503 4.38 7.69 -30.30
C HIS A 503 3.63 8.84 -30.99
N GLU A 504 4.23 10.02 -31.04
CA GLU A 504 3.59 11.24 -31.50
C GLU A 504 3.69 11.43 -33.01
N GLU A 505 4.85 11.18 -33.60
CA GLU A 505 5.11 11.38 -35.03
C GLU A 505 4.86 10.10 -35.82
N ARG A 506 5.47 9.00 -35.39
CA ARG A 506 5.46 7.73 -36.15
C ARG A 506 4.23 6.88 -35.89
N LYS A 507 3.52 7.10 -34.78
CA LYS A 507 2.36 6.32 -34.33
C LYS A 507 2.65 4.82 -34.15
N GLU A 508 3.89 4.47 -33.82
CA GLU A 508 4.37 3.07 -33.73
C GLU A 508 4.34 2.49 -32.30
N GLY A 509 4.18 3.33 -31.26
CA GLY A 509 4.14 2.88 -29.87
C GLY A 509 2.78 2.40 -29.39
N HIS A 510 2.72 1.75 -28.22
CA HIS A 510 1.50 1.20 -27.60
C HIS A 510 1.24 1.69 -26.16
N MET A 511 2.01 2.66 -25.64
CA MET A 511 1.73 3.29 -24.33
C MET A 511 0.53 4.26 -24.35
N CYS A 512 -0.28 4.30 -23.29
CA CYS A 512 -1.40 5.24 -23.20
C CYS A 512 -0.93 6.71 -23.08
N ASN A 513 -1.79 7.67 -23.43
CA ASN A 513 -1.45 9.09 -23.40
C ASN A 513 -1.08 9.59 -21.99
N ARG A 514 -1.71 9.08 -20.93
CA ARG A 514 -1.38 9.49 -19.55
C ARG A 514 0.01 9.04 -19.13
N ASP A 515 0.43 7.83 -19.51
CA ASP A 515 1.79 7.34 -19.25
C ASP A 515 2.82 8.15 -20.05
N LEU A 516 2.51 8.49 -21.30
CA LEU A 516 3.36 9.38 -22.10
C LEU A 516 3.47 10.78 -21.50
N ASP A 517 2.38 11.35 -20.99
CA ASP A 517 2.40 12.67 -20.36
C ASP A 517 3.20 12.65 -19.04
N ASN A 518 3.15 11.55 -18.29
CA ASN A 518 3.98 11.34 -17.11
C ASN A 518 5.46 11.20 -17.50
N LEU A 519 5.75 10.42 -18.54
CA LEU A 519 7.10 10.23 -19.07
C LEU A 519 7.67 11.54 -19.61
N ARG A 520 6.86 12.36 -20.30
CA ARG A 520 7.26 13.69 -20.80
C ARG A 520 7.71 14.63 -19.70
N ARG A 521 7.05 14.56 -18.53
CA ARG A 521 7.37 15.36 -17.33
C ARG A 521 8.57 14.84 -16.56
N TRP A 522 8.96 13.57 -16.76
CA TRP A 522 10.09 12.99 -16.05
C TRP A 522 11.39 13.76 -16.31
N ARG A 523 12.14 14.01 -15.24
CA ARG A 523 13.49 14.58 -15.26
C ARG A 523 14.35 13.79 -14.27
N PRO A 524 15.68 13.68 -14.49
CA PRO A 524 16.56 13.09 -13.49
C PRO A 524 16.42 13.80 -12.14
N ASP A 525 16.17 13.00 -11.11
CA ASP A 525 16.02 13.45 -9.73
C ASP A 525 17.36 13.96 -9.15
N GLU A 526 17.32 14.76 -8.07
CA GLU A 526 18.53 15.14 -7.34
C GLU A 526 19.31 13.92 -6.81
N TYR A 527 18.67 12.78 -6.59
CA TYR A 527 19.28 11.51 -6.20
C TYR A 527 20.12 10.85 -7.32
N LEU A 528 20.02 11.35 -8.56
CA LEU A 528 20.79 10.89 -9.72
C LEU A 528 22.02 11.77 -10.00
N LEU A 529 22.53 12.48 -8.99
CA LEU A 529 23.81 13.17 -9.08
C LEU A 529 24.95 12.22 -8.71
N PRO A 530 26.04 12.12 -9.52
CA PRO A 530 27.16 11.22 -9.23
C PRO A 530 27.77 11.38 -7.84
N GLN A 531 27.78 12.61 -7.29
CA GLN A 531 28.29 12.90 -5.94
C GLN A 531 27.41 12.30 -4.84
N ARG A 532 26.18 11.93 -5.15
CA ARG A 532 25.24 11.27 -4.23
C ARG A 532 25.23 9.76 -4.37
N ALA A 533 26.10 9.17 -5.19
CA ALA A 533 26.16 7.74 -5.37
C ALA A 533 26.25 7.00 -4.04
N GLU A 534 25.40 5.99 -3.87
CA GLU A 534 25.32 5.13 -2.68
C GLU A 534 25.00 5.83 -1.35
N ILE A 535 24.71 7.14 -1.37
CA ILE A 535 24.29 7.89 -0.19
C ILE A 535 22.90 7.43 0.25
N LEU A 536 22.72 7.26 1.57
CA LEU A 536 21.43 6.94 2.17
C LEU A 536 20.42 8.07 1.91
N THR A 537 19.25 7.71 1.38
CA THR A 537 18.18 8.66 1.06
C THR A 537 17.34 8.99 2.30
N PRO A 538 16.50 10.05 2.27
CA PRO A 538 15.55 10.32 3.36
C PRO A 538 14.63 9.12 3.65
N GLN A 539 14.15 8.43 2.61
CA GLN A 539 13.38 7.20 2.78
C GLN A 539 14.21 6.09 3.46
N GLY A 540 15.50 5.98 3.13
CA GLY A 540 16.39 5.04 3.79
C GLY A 540 16.66 5.35 5.27
N VAL A 541 16.69 6.62 5.65
CA VAL A 541 16.75 7.02 7.07
C VAL A 541 15.48 6.57 7.79
N GLU A 542 14.32 6.79 7.17
CA GLU A 542 13.02 6.41 7.75
C GLU A 542 12.87 4.89 7.83
N ASP A 543 13.32 4.14 6.83
CA ASP A 543 13.33 2.67 6.83
C ASP A 543 14.02 2.13 8.10
N MET A 544 15.20 2.68 8.42
CA MET A 544 16.01 2.26 9.57
C MET A 544 15.42 2.73 10.90
N LYS A 545 14.91 3.97 10.98
CA LYS A 545 14.26 4.49 12.19
C LYS A 545 13.00 3.73 12.52
N LEU A 546 12.16 3.43 11.53
CA LEU A 546 10.94 2.69 11.74
C LEU A 546 11.21 1.21 12.06
N LEU A 547 12.24 0.59 11.47
CA LEU A 547 12.67 -0.75 11.87
C LEU A 547 13.07 -0.77 13.36
N ALA A 548 13.88 0.20 13.80
CA ALA A 548 14.30 0.33 15.20
C ALA A 548 13.10 0.52 16.15
N ARG A 549 12.19 1.44 15.83
CA ARG A 549 10.97 1.69 16.64
C ARG A 549 10.07 0.48 16.73
N ARG A 550 9.94 -0.31 15.65
CA ARG A 550 9.18 -1.56 15.68
C ARG A 550 9.85 -2.59 16.59
N LEU A 551 11.16 -2.76 16.52
CA LEU A 551 11.87 -3.64 17.44
C LEU A 551 11.70 -3.18 18.89
N GLN A 552 11.85 -1.89 19.15
CA GLN A 552 11.65 -1.32 20.47
C GLN A 552 10.26 -1.60 21.04
N SER A 553 9.21 -1.40 20.23
CA SER A 553 7.84 -1.65 20.65
C SER A 553 7.54 -3.13 20.89
N ASN A 554 8.26 -4.05 20.24
CA ASN A 554 8.02 -5.49 20.37
C ASN A 554 8.91 -6.17 21.42
N PHE A 555 10.03 -5.55 21.80
CA PHE A 555 10.95 -6.04 22.83
C PHE A 555 11.31 -4.94 23.84
N PRO A 556 10.32 -4.36 24.53
CA PRO A 556 10.55 -3.26 25.46
C PRO A 556 11.52 -3.63 26.59
N GLU A 557 11.53 -4.89 27.04
CA GLU A 557 12.44 -5.36 28.10
C GLU A 557 13.91 -5.29 27.71
N LEU A 558 14.20 -5.38 26.40
CA LEU A 558 15.56 -5.31 25.86
C LEU A 558 15.91 -3.94 25.29
N LEU A 559 14.92 -3.17 24.82
CA LEU A 559 15.15 -2.01 23.94
C LEU A 559 14.53 -0.71 24.45
N GLN A 560 13.90 -0.71 25.61
CA GLN A 560 13.54 0.49 26.38
C GLN A 560 14.27 0.52 27.74
N PRO A 561 15.61 0.47 27.75
CA PRO A 561 16.37 0.55 28.99
C PRO A 561 16.27 1.95 29.62
N ASN A 562 16.60 2.04 30.90
CA ASN A 562 16.95 3.32 31.50
C ASN A 562 18.12 3.96 30.76
N PHE A 563 18.13 5.29 30.66
CA PHE A 563 19.16 6.05 29.94
C PHE A 563 20.60 5.67 30.35
N HIS A 564 20.85 5.44 31.65
CA HIS A 564 22.17 5.02 32.16
C HIS A 564 22.63 3.63 31.68
N ASN A 565 21.71 2.79 31.22
CA ASN A 565 22.00 1.45 30.72
C ASN A 565 22.26 1.45 29.20
N ILE A 566 22.17 2.59 28.52
CA ILE A 566 22.49 2.74 27.09
C ILE A 566 24.01 2.94 26.96
N THR A 567 24.75 1.84 27.05
CA THR A 567 26.23 1.83 27.03
C THR A 567 26.78 0.80 26.06
N ALA A 568 28.05 0.92 25.69
CA ALA A 568 28.74 -0.05 24.84
C ALA A 568 28.89 -1.44 25.48
N ALA A 569 28.69 -1.56 26.80
CA ALA A 569 28.65 -2.85 27.48
C ALA A 569 27.31 -3.59 27.22
N ASN A 570 26.21 -2.85 27.14
CA ASN A 570 24.87 -3.42 26.99
C ASN A 570 24.41 -3.49 25.53
N TYR A 571 24.91 -2.61 24.65
CA TYR A 571 24.54 -2.57 23.24
C TYR A 571 25.78 -2.46 22.35
N LYS A 572 25.90 -3.39 21.39
CA LYS A 572 26.98 -3.40 20.41
C LYS A 572 26.46 -2.97 19.05
N PHE A 573 27.19 -2.06 18.42
CA PHE A 573 26.92 -1.60 17.06
C PHE A 573 28.20 -1.71 16.24
N ARG A 574 28.13 -2.32 15.05
CA ARG A 574 29.24 -2.34 14.10
C ARG A 574 28.71 -2.27 12.68
N ALA A 575 29.39 -1.49 11.84
CA ALA A 575 29.03 -1.35 10.45
C ALA A 575 30.26 -1.36 9.54
N THR A 576 30.08 -1.84 8.30
CA THR A 576 31.03 -1.66 7.20
C THR A 576 30.59 -0.46 6.35
N GLU A 577 29.96 -0.69 5.20
CA GLU A 577 29.53 0.35 4.25
C GLU A 577 28.18 0.98 4.66
N ALA A 578 27.46 0.38 5.61
CA ALA A 578 26.13 0.80 6.04
C ALA A 578 26.13 1.70 7.31
N ARG A 579 27.19 2.50 7.53
CA ARG A 579 27.34 3.35 8.74
C ARG A 579 26.20 4.33 8.95
N ASN A 580 25.74 5.01 7.89
CA ASN A 580 24.62 5.96 8.00
C ASN A 580 23.30 5.26 8.35
N SER A 581 23.10 4.03 7.89
CA SER A 581 21.94 3.21 8.24
C SER A 581 21.99 2.77 9.70
N MET A 582 23.17 2.37 10.20
CA MET A 582 23.40 2.10 11.62
C MET A 582 23.09 3.32 12.49
N SER A 583 23.62 4.50 12.15
CA SER A 583 23.35 5.74 12.90
C SER A 583 21.85 6.08 12.93
N SER A 584 21.16 5.95 11.80
CA SER A 584 19.71 6.17 11.71
C SER A 584 18.92 5.16 12.55
N PHE A 585 19.35 3.90 12.58
CA PHE A 585 18.76 2.86 13.43
C PHE A 585 18.97 3.16 14.92
N MET A 586 20.18 3.54 15.33
CA MET A 586 20.49 3.93 16.72
C MET A 586 19.63 5.10 17.17
N GLU A 587 19.51 6.14 16.34
CA GLU A 587 18.63 7.29 16.61
C GLU A 587 17.17 6.86 16.72
N GLY A 588 16.71 5.96 15.86
CA GLY A 588 15.35 5.40 15.96
C GLY A 588 15.11 4.56 17.21
N LEU A 589 16.16 3.91 17.73
CA LEU A 589 16.09 3.03 18.89
C LEU A 589 16.15 3.79 20.21
N PHE A 590 17.06 4.74 20.36
CA PHE A 590 17.35 5.40 21.63
C PHE A 590 17.12 6.92 21.61
N GLY A 591 16.78 7.50 20.46
CA GLY A 591 16.72 8.95 20.28
C GLY A 591 18.10 9.62 20.23
N THR A 592 19.19 8.86 20.36
CA THR A 592 20.57 9.33 20.38
C THR A 592 21.52 8.32 19.71
N THR A 593 22.75 8.75 19.44
CA THR A 593 23.83 7.90 18.91
C THR A 593 25.01 7.80 19.89
N THR A 594 24.73 7.83 21.20
CA THR A 594 25.75 7.94 22.26
C THR A 594 26.59 6.68 22.46
N VAL A 595 26.12 5.52 22.03
CA VAL A 595 26.89 4.28 22.09
C VAL A 595 27.96 4.31 20.99
N LEU A 596 29.24 4.27 21.37
CA LEU A 596 30.35 4.25 20.42
C LEU A 596 30.33 2.92 19.63
N PRO A 597 30.22 2.96 18.29
CA PRO A 597 30.28 1.76 17.47
C PRO A 597 31.69 1.16 17.43
N GLU A 598 31.76 -0.17 17.29
CA GLU A 598 33.03 -0.87 17.01
C GLU A 598 33.52 -0.50 15.60
N GLU A 599 34.84 -0.33 15.46
CA GLU A 599 35.46 -0.07 14.17
C GLU A 599 35.61 -1.35 13.35
N SER A 600 35.29 -1.25 12.06
CA SER A 600 35.54 -2.30 11.08
C SER A 600 36.82 -1.99 10.30
N SER A 601 37.67 -3.00 10.09
CA SER A 601 38.87 -2.87 9.27
C SER A 601 38.54 -2.87 7.78
N LEU A 602 39.47 -2.40 6.93
CA LEU A 602 39.34 -2.46 5.47
C LEU A 602 39.26 -3.92 4.96
N ASN A 603 39.93 -4.85 5.65
CA ASN A 603 39.91 -6.29 5.39
C ASN A 603 39.05 -7.00 6.44
N ASP A 604 37.79 -6.59 6.55
CA ASP A 604 36.88 -7.16 7.54
C ASP A 604 36.54 -8.62 7.20
N THR A 605 37.15 -9.54 7.95
CA THR A 605 36.92 -11.00 7.85
C THR A 605 35.68 -11.48 8.61
N PHE A 606 34.95 -10.56 9.25
CA PHE A 606 33.75 -10.83 10.02
C PHE A 606 32.49 -10.42 9.25
N LEU A 607 32.28 -9.12 9.02
CA LEU A 607 31.08 -8.60 8.35
C LEU A 607 31.12 -8.78 6.83
N THR A 608 32.30 -8.81 6.21
CA THR A 608 32.45 -8.92 4.74
C THR A 608 33.49 -9.98 4.36
N ALA A 609 33.47 -11.12 5.05
CA ALA A 609 34.45 -12.21 4.87
C ALA A 609 34.67 -12.59 3.40
N TYR A 610 33.61 -12.60 2.60
CA TYR A 610 33.64 -12.89 1.17
C TYR A 610 34.57 -11.96 0.38
N LYS A 611 34.69 -10.68 0.76
CA LYS A 611 35.57 -9.69 0.10
C LYS A 611 37.03 -10.06 0.27
N THR A 612 37.38 -10.79 1.32
CA THR A 612 38.74 -11.29 1.49
C THR A 612 38.97 -12.60 0.74
N CYS A 613 37.91 -13.37 0.44
CA CYS A 613 37.98 -14.76 -0.03
C CYS A 613 38.46 -14.92 -1.48
N GLY A 614 39.67 -15.48 -1.69
CA GLY A 614 40.25 -15.68 -3.02
C GLY A 614 39.42 -16.63 -3.90
N VAL A 615 38.95 -17.73 -3.32
CA VAL A 615 38.04 -18.69 -3.98
C VAL A 615 36.70 -18.06 -4.38
N TRP A 616 36.21 -17.08 -3.61
CA TRP A 616 34.98 -16.37 -3.97
C TRP A 616 35.22 -15.37 -5.12
N LYS A 617 36.38 -14.71 -5.11
CA LYS A 617 36.82 -13.69 -6.09
C LYS A 617 37.18 -14.23 -7.48
N ASN A 618 37.50 -15.52 -7.62
CA ASN A 618 37.97 -16.18 -8.86
C ASN A 618 39.23 -15.51 -9.46
N GLU A 619 40.42 -15.90 -9.00
CA GLU A 619 41.73 -15.34 -9.42
C GLU A 619 42.17 -15.67 -10.87
N GLU A 620 41.35 -16.29 -11.72
CA GLU A 620 41.77 -16.68 -13.09
C GLU A 620 41.25 -15.79 -14.21
N ASN A 621 40.38 -14.82 -13.95
CA ASN A 621 40.08 -13.75 -14.89
C ASN A 621 39.75 -12.48 -14.11
N GLU A 622 40.41 -11.36 -14.40
CA GLU A 622 39.97 -10.01 -13.99
C GLU A 622 38.60 -9.60 -14.60
N GLY A 623 37.81 -10.56 -15.09
CA GLY A 623 36.44 -10.41 -15.56
C GLY A 623 35.47 -10.88 -14.48
N SER A 624 34.48 -10.04 -14.19
CA SER A 624 33.34 -10.28 -13.32
C SER A 624 32.87 -11.73 -13.24
N PHE A 625 32.39 -12.15 -12.07
CA PHE A 625 31.47 -13.27 -11.90
C PHE A 625 30.47 -13.34 -13.06
N GLU A 626 30.74 -14.15 -14.08
CA GLU A 626 29.83 -14.36 -15.20
C GLU A 626 28.86 -15.44 -14.76
N ASN A 627 27.69 -15.00 -14.33
CA ASN A 627 26.61 -15.91 -13.99
C ASN A 627 26.10 -16.57 -15.27
N MET A 628 26.61 -17.77 -15.57
CA MET A 628 26.23 -18.54 -16.76
C MET A 628 24.71 -18.79 -16.83
N GLU A 629 24.03 -18.97 -15.71
CA GLU A 629 22.57 -19.16 -15.70
C GLU A 629 21.81 -17.87 -16.01
N ARG A 630 22.28 -16.72 -15.53
CA ARG A 630 21.75 -15.41 -15.98
C ARG A 630 21.96 -15.22 -17.47
N SER A 631 23.17 -15.48 -17.99
CA SER A 631 23.45 -15.35 -19.43
C SER A 631 22.60 -16.29 -20.29
N ARG A 632 22.37 -17.53 -19.81
CA ARG A 632 21.42 -18.47 -20.43
C ARG A 632 19.98 -17.97 -20.37
N PHE A 633 19.56 -17.37 -19.26
CA PHE A 633 18.23 -16.80 -19.12
C PHE A 633 18.01 -15.62 -20.08
N ASP A 634 19.02 -14.77 -20.24
CA ASP A 634 18.99 -13.62 -21.16
C ASP A 634 18.83 -14.06 -22.61
N THR A 635 19.38 -15.22 -22.99
CA THR A 635 19.18 -15.83 -24.33
C THR A 635 17.91 -16.67 -24.44
N GLY A 636 17.22 -16.90 -23.32
CA GLY A 636 16.00 -17.71 -23.24
C GLY A 636 14.75 -17.00 -23.76
N LEU A 637 13.72 -17.80 -24.06
CA LEU A 637 12.45 -17.32 -24.62
C LEU A 637 11.80 -16.21 -23.78
N GLU A 638 11.89 -16.31 -22.46
CA GLU A 638 11.15 -15.48 -21.53
C GLU A 638 11.69 -14.04 -21.55
N PHE A 639 13.01 -13.90 -21.49
CA PHE A 639 13.67 -12.60 -21.58
C PHE A 639 13.64 -12.03 -23.01
N GLN A 640 13.80 -12.87 -24.04
CA GLN A 640 13.70 -12.43 -25.44
C GLN A 640 12.29 -11.91 -25.78
N ASN A 641 11.24 -12.50 -25.20
CA ASN A 641 9.88 -12.00 -25.32
C ASN A 641 9.70 -10.65 -24.62
N LEU A 642 10.27 -10.50 -23.40
CA LEU A 642 10.29 -9.21 -22.70
C LEU A 642 10.95 -8.12 -23.55
N LEU A 643 12.14 -8.38 -24.10
CA LEU A 643 12.87 -7.43 -24.94
C LEU A 643 12.01 -6.96 -26.13
N ARG A 644 11.38 -7.91 -26.83
CA ARG A 644 10.54 -7.62 -28.00
C ARG A 644 9.27 -6.84 -27.60
N ASN A 645 8.60 -7.26 -26.53
CA ASN A 645 7.35 -6.64 -26.10
C ASN A 645 7.57 -5.21 -25.60
N VAL A 646 8.59 -5.00 -24.77
CA VAL A 646 8.94 -3.65 -24.27
C VAL A 646 9.38 -2.74 -25.42
N SER A 647 10.22 -3.24 -26.34
CA SER A 647 10.66 -2.45 -27.50
C SER A 647 9.49 -2.01 -28.38
N ARG A 648 8.58 -2.93 -28.69
CA ARG A 648 7.35 -2.62 -29.44
C ARG A 648 6.47 -1.65 -28.67
N ARG A 649 6.27 -1.86 -27.36
CA ARG A 649 5.41 -1.01 -26.53
C ARG A 649 5.89 0.44 -26.53
N ILE A 650 7.20 0.65 -26.44
CA ILE A 650 7.78 1.99 -26.45
C ILE A 650 8.05 2.53 -27.88
N GLY A 651 7.61 1.81 -28.92
CA GLY A 651 7.55 2.28 -30.30
C GLY A 651 8.81 2.06 -31.16
N PHE A 652 9.67 1.10 -30.82
CA PHE A 652 10.78 0.69 -31.68
C PHE A 652 10.41 -0.55 -32.51
N LEU A 653 10.77 -0.53 -33.79
CA LEU A 653 10.61 -1.66 -34.72
C LEU A 653 11.68 -2.74 -34.59
N TYR A 654 12.65 -2.53 -33.70
CA TYR A 654 13.75 -3.43 -33.41
C TYR A 654 13.93 -3.56 -31.90
N ASN A 655 14.59 -4.63 -31.46
CA ASN A 655 14.87 -4.82 -30.04
C ASN A 655 15.89 -3.79 -29.56
N ILE A 656 15.54 -3.02 -28.53
CA ILE A 656 16.50 -2.14 -27.85
C ILE A 656 17.54 -2.98 -27.07
N SER A 657 18.66 -2.36 -26.72
CA SER A 657 19.73 -3.05 -25.98
C SER A 657 19.29 -3.43 -24.55
N VAL A 658 19.87 -4.52 -24.04
CA VAL A 658 19.67 -4.98 -22.66
C VAL A 658 20.06 -3.89 -21.66
N ASP A 659 21.12 -3.13 -21.93
CA ASP A 659 21.51 -1.99 -21.08
C ASP A 659 20.43 -0.92 -20.95
N ARG A 660 19.65 -0.65 -22.02
CA ARG A 660 18.53 0.30 -21.96
C ARG A 660 17.38 -0.26 -21.13
N ILE A 661 17.12 -1.58 -21.22
CA ILE A 661 16.11 -2.26 -20.40
C ILE A 661 16.50 -2.22 -18.92
N ASP A 662 17.76 -2.52 -18.62
CA ASP A 662 18.31 -2.47 -17.27
C ASP A 662 18.24 -1.04 -16.72
N ALA A 663 18.59 -0.03 -17.51
CA ALA A 663 18.46 1.37 -17.11
C ALA A 663 17.00 1.77 -16.82
N MET A 664 16.05 1.41 -17.68
CA MET A 664 14.62 1.67 -17.46
C MET A 664 14.10 0.96 -16.21
N TYR A 665 14.53 -0.28 -15.97
CA TYR A 665 14.16 -1.04 -14.77
C TYR A 665 14.77 -0.42 -13.51
N ASP A 666 16.03 0.01 -13.56
CA ASP A 666 16.70 0.75 -12.49
C ASP A 666 15.98 2.06 -12.17
N ALA A 667 15.65 2.85 -13.19
CA ALA A 667 14.89 4.09 -13.01
C ALA A 667 13.53 3.82 -12.33
N CYS A 668 12.80 2.79 -12.77
CA CYS A 668 11.54 2.37 -12.16
C CYS A 668 11.70 2.00 -10.68
N ARG A 669 12.61 1.06 -10.37
CA ARG A 669 12.72 0.50 -9.02
C ARG A 669 13.35 1.46 -8.02
N TYR A 670 14.34 2.26 -8.43
CA TYR A 670 14.93 3.26 -7.55
C TYR A 670 13.97 4.38 -7.22
N GLN A 671 13.28 4.96 -8.21
CA GLN A 671 12.27 5.99 -7.95
C GLN A 671 11.16 5.45 -7.05
N LYS A 672 10.71 4.21 -7.29
CA LYS A 672 9.70 3.58 -6.44
C LYS A 672 10.20 3.31 -5.02
N ALA A 673 11.50 3.09 -4.85
CA ALA A 673 12.11 2.93 -3.53
C ALA A 673 12.29 4.27 -2.81
N TRP A 674 12.67 5.35 -3.51
CA TRP A 674 12.87 6.68 -2.92
C TRP A 674 11.56 7.33 -2.49
N SER A 675 10.51 7.17 -3.29
CA SER A 675 9.17 7.65 -2.99
C SER A 675 8.18 6.50 -3.16
N VAL A 676 7.91 5.83 -2.04
CA VAL A 676 7.00 4.65 -2.01
C VAL A 676 5.57 5.01 -2.45
N THR A 677 5.25 6.30 -2.49
CA THR A 677 3.93 6.83 -2.80
C THR A 677 3.77 7.29 -4.24
N GLU A 678 4.85 7.68 -4.89
CA GLU A 678 4.82 8.17 -6.27
C GLU A 678 4.76 7.03 -7.29
N LEU A 679 4.25 7.39 -8.47
CA LEU A 679 4.27 6.56 -9.66
C LEU A 679 5.53 6.91 -10.45
N SER A 680 6.45 5.95 -10.59
CA SER A 680 7.58 6.14 -11.51
C SER A 680 7.10 5.98 -12.96
N PRO A 681 7.29 6.99 -13.83
CA PRO A 681 6.91 6.90 -15.24
C PRO A 681 7.64 5.76 -15.97
N TRP A 682 8.86 5.43 -15.54
CA TRP A 682 9.63 4.33 -16.12
C TRP A 682 9.09 2.96 -15.78
N CYS A 683 8.23 2.81 -14.76
CA CYS A 683 7.55 1.54 -14.54
C CYS A 683 6.47 1.27 -15.59
N ALA A 684 5.93 2.29 -16.26
CA ALA A 684 4.88 2.15 -17.26
C ALA A 684 5.34 1.41 -18.53
N VAL A 685 6.66 1.33 -18.77
CA VAL A 685 7.19 0.61 -19.93
C VAL A 685 7.11 -0.91 -19.76
N PHE A 686 6.86 -1.41 -18.54
CA PHE A 686 6.82 -2.84 -18.21
C PHE A 686 5.43 -3.30 -17.77
N SER A 687 5.03 -4.49 -18.18
CA SER A 687 3.89 -5.20 -17.61
C SER A 687 4.26 -5.87 -16.28
N LYS A 688 3.26 -6.27 -15.48
CA LYS A 688 3.49 -7.00 -14.23
C LYS A 688 4.29 -8.29 -14.44
N GLU A 689 4.07 -8.99 -15.54
CA GLU A 689 4.79 -10.23 -15.84
C GLU A 689 6.25 -9.97 -16.23
N GLU A 690 6.50 -8.92 -17.00
CA GLU A 690 7.86 -8.52 -17.37
C GLU A 690 8.68 -8.11 -16.15
N LEU A 691 8.06 -7.45 -15.16
CA LEU A 691 8.72 -7.16 -13.89
C LEU A 691 9.04 -8.43 -13.07
N ARG A 692 8.21 -9.49 -13.15
CA ARG A 692 8.52 -10.80 -12.53
C ARG A 692 9.69 -11.49 -13.21
N ILE A 693 9.79 -11.38 -14.54
CA ILE A 693 10.92 -11.92 -15.32
C ILE A 693 12.21 -11.21 -14.92
N LEU A 694 12.19 -9.88 -14.80
CA LEU A 694 13.34 -9.07 -14.35
C LEU A 694 13.74 -9.40 -12.91
N GLU A 695 12.78 -9.62 -12.02
CA GLU A 695 13.05 -10.09 -10.67
C GLU A 695 13.75 -11.47 -10.68
N TYR A 696 13.23 -12.44 -11.43
CA TYR A 696 13.82 -13.78 -11.50
C TYR A 696 15.23 -13.77 -12.09
N ARG A 697 15.46 -12.92 -13.10
CA ARG A 697 16.79 -12.72 -13.68
C ARG A 697 17.81 -12.25 -12.64
N GLU A 698 17.41 -11.38 -11.72
CA GLU A 698 18.27 -10.94 -10.61
C GLU A 698 18.38 -11.99 -9.50
N ASP A 699 17.31 -12.75 -9.24
CA ASP A 699 17.37 -13.88 -8.31
C ASP A 699 18.40 -14.92 -8.76
N LEU A 700 18.48 -15.22 -10.06
CA LEU A 700 19.55 -16.04 -10.61
C LEU A 700 20.92 -15.45 -10.31
N ASP A 701 21.10 -14.13 -10.46
CA ASP A 701 22.38 -13.47 -10.17
C ASP A 701 22.83 -13.75 -8.74
N TYR A 702 21.99 -13.41 -7.77
CA TYR A 702 22.33 -13.55 -6.35
C TYR A 702 22.31 -14.99 -5.85
N TYR A 703 21.51 -15.88 -6.45
CA TYR A 703 21.50 -17.30 -6.09
C TYR A 703 22.87 -17.94 -6.30
N TYR A 704 23.55 -17.62 -7.41
CA TYR A 704 24.90 -18.13 -7.67
C TYR A 704 25.98 -17.26 -7.04
N LYS A 705 25.75 -15.95 -6.86
CA LYS A 705 26.75 -15.03 -6.30
C LYS A 705 26.96 -15.21 -4.79
N ALA A 706 25.87 -15.39 -4.05
CA ALA A 706 25.87 -15.44 -2.57
C ALA A 706 24.87 -16.47 -1.99
N GLY A 707 24.10 -17.14 -2.84
CA GLY A 707 23.13 -18.17 -2.45
C GLY A 707 23.60 -19.60 -2.61
N TYR A 708 22.64 -20.53 -2.66
CA TYR A 708 22.86 -21.98 -2.78
C TYR A 708 23.42 -22.43 -4.13
N GLY A 709 23.62 -21.53 -5.09
CA GLY A 709 24.17 -21.88 -6.41
C GLY A 709 25.64 -22.30 -6.39
N ARG A 710 26.39 -21.98 -5.32
CA ARG A 710 27.79 -22.38 -5.12
C ARG A 710 28.04 -22.84 -3.68
N ASP A 711 28.75 -23.96 -3.53
CA ASP A 711 29.08 -24.51 -2.22
C ASP A 711 29.91 -23.57 -1.34
N ILE A 712 30.76 -22.72 -1.93
CA ILE A 712 31.56 -21.75 -1.16
C ILE A 712 30.69 -20.79 -0.34
N ASN A 713 29.52 -20.39 -0.87
CA ASN A 713 28.63 -19.42 -0.21
C ASN A 713 28.06 -19.97 1.11
N THR A 714 27.88 -21.30 1.21
CA THR A 714 27.45 -21.99 2.44
C THR A 714 28.44 -21.88 3.59
N ARG A 715 29.68 -21.42 3.31
CA ARG A 715 30.75 -21.24 4.31
C ARG A 715 31.01 -19.78 4.66
N LEU A 716 30.64 -18.84 3.79
CA LEU A 716 31.03 -17.43 3.91
C LEU A 716 30.26 -16.67 4.99
N GLY A 717 29.07 -17.13 5.37
CA GLY A 717 28.32 -16.59 6.51
C GLY A 717 28.76 -17.14 7.86
N CYS A 718 29.72 -18.06 7.88
CA CYS A 718 30.14 -18.77 9.07
C CYS A 718 30.63 -17.84 10.21
N PRO A 719 31.45 -16.79 9.97
CA PRO A 719 31.89 -15.90 11.07
C PRO A 719 30.73 -15.24 11.81
N LEU A 720 29.68 -14.83 11.07
CA LEU A 720 28.46 -14.25 11.63
C LEU A 720 27.65 -15.28 12.43
N LEU A 721 27.52 -16.50 11.90
CA LEU A 721 26.86 -17.60 12.61
C LEU A 721 27.61 -17.99 13.89
N HIS A 722 28.94 -18.06 13.83
CA HIS A 722 29.80 -18.34 14.98
C HIS A 722 29.60 -17.30 16.09
N ASP A 723 29.62 -16.01 15.73
CA ASP A 723 29.43 -14.92 16.69
C ASP A 723 28.05 -14.99 17.37
N MET A 724 26.98 -15.13 16.59
CA MET A 724 25.62 -15.27 17.13
C MET A 724 25.51 -16.46 18.09
N MET A 725 26.03 -17.63 17.69
CA MET A 725 25.98 -18.84 18.51
C MET A 725 26.83 -18.72 19.79
N ARG A 726 27.99 -18.05 19.71
CA ARG A 726 28.84 -17.75 20.88
C ARG A 726 28.10 -16.93 21.93
N HIS A 727 27.44 -15.85 21.52
CA HIS A 727 26.65 -15.03 22.42
C HIS A 727 25.50 -15.83 23.05
N PHE A 728 24.77 -16.61 22.25
CA PHE A 728 23.69 -17.46 22.75
C PHE A 728 24.17 -18.60 23.67
N TRP A 729 25.36 -19.17 23.46
CA TRP A 729 25.94 -20.15 24.39
C TRP A 729 26.24 -19.55 25.76
N ASN A 730 26.72 -18.31 25.82
CA ASN A 730 27.01 -17.63 27.08
C ASN A 730 25.71 -17.32 27.83
N VAL A 731 24.70 -16.79 27.13
CA VAL A 731 23.35 -16.56 27.68
C VAL A 731 22.69 -17.87 28.14
N ALA A 732 22.85 -18.96 27.39
CA ALA A 732 22.28 -20.26 27.73
C ALA A 732 22.84 -20.83 29.05
N ARG A 733 24.13 -20.62 29.33
CA ARG A 733 24.84 -21.06 30.55
C ARG A 733 24.61 -20.18 31.77
N ASP A 734 23.74 -19.17 31.66
CA ASP A 734 23.51 -18.13 32.67
C ASP A 734 24.81 -17.36 33.04
N GLU A 735 25.83 -17.38 32.15
CA GLU A 735 27.04 -16.57 32.21
C GLU A 735 26.74 -15.13 31.73
N MET A 736 25.71 -14.50 32.30
CA MET A 736 25.19 -13.19 31.86
C MET A 736 26.09 -12.00 32.25
N SER A 737 27.11 -12.21 33.08
CA SER A 737 28.01 -11.16 33.54
C SER A 737 28.89 -10.68 32.37
N GLY A 738 28.49 -9.60 31.70
CA GLY A 738 29.23 -8.99 30.59
C GLY A 738 28.68 -9.28 29.19
N GLU A 739 27.57 -10.00 29.06
CA GLU A 739 26.90 -10.24 27.77
C GLU A 739 25.97 -9.07 27.41
N PRO A 740 26.07 -8.47 26.19
CA PRO A 740 25.19 -7.39 25.77
C PRO A 740 23.73 -7.85 25.63
N ALA A 741 22.79 -6.95 25.93
CA ALA A 741 21.37 -7.16 25.69
C ALA A 741 21.04 -7.09 24.18
N GLY A 742 21.73 -6.22 23.43
CA GLY A 742 21.51 -6.05 21.99
C GLY A 742 22.80 -5.98 21.18
N ILE A 743 22.86 -6.76 20.10
CA ILE A 743 24.01 -6.84 19.19
C ILE A 743 23.49 -6.55 17.77
N PHE A 744 23.94 -5.45 17.17
CA PHE A 744 23.41 -4.94 15.91
C PHE A 744 24.53 -4.70 14.89
N TYR A 745 24.49 -5.46 13.81
CA TYR A 745 25.45 -5.39 12.71
C TYR A 745 24.83 -4.87 11.43
N PHE A 746 25.57 -4.02 10.72
CA PHE A 746 25.13 -3.42 9.46
C PHE A 746 26.16 -3.65 8.35
N SER A 747 25.73 -4.32 7.28
CA SER A 747 26.61 -4.68 6.16
C SER A 747 25.88 -4.60 4.81
N ASP A 748 26.36 -5.32 3.82
CA ASP A 748 25.78 -5.40 2.49
C ASP A 748 24.87 -6.63 2.32
N ILE A 749 24.14 -6.67 1.20
CA ILE A 749 23.21 -7.74 0.84
C ILE A 749 23.91 -9.10 0.65
N ILE A 750 25.18 -9.12 0.24
CA ILE A 750 25.93 -10.36 0.00
C ILE A 750 26.26 -11.02 1.34
N SER A 751 26.67 -10.24 2.33
CA SER A 751 26.91 -10.73 3.69
C SER A 751 25.65 -11.31 4.34
N LEU A 752 24.51 -10.62 4.19
CA LEU A 752 23.22 -11.16 4.66
C LEU A 752 22.89 -12.47 3.94
N GLN A 753 22.94 -12.51 2.61
CA GLN A 753 22.63 -13.71 1.83
C GLN A 753 23.58 -14.89 2.12
N ASN A 754 24.87 -14.64 2.33
CA ASN A 754 25.82 -15.67 2.73
C ASN A 754 25.46 -16.26 4.11
N LEU A 755 25.03 -15.43 5.08
CA LEU A 755 24.53 -15.90 6.37
C LEU A 755 23.26 -16.73 6.22
N LEU A 756 22.28 -16.25 5.45
CA LEU A 756 21.03 -16.99 5.18
C LEU A 756 21.34 -18.37 4.56
N THR A 757 22.26 -18.41 3.60
CA THR A 757 22.71 -19.64 2.93
C THR A 757 23.43 -20.58 3.88
N THR A 758 24.33 -20.06 4.71
CA THR A 758 25.03 -20.83 5.76
C THR A 758 24.05 -21.45 6.76
N MET A 759 22.93 -20.78 7.03
CA MET A 759 21.89 -21.24 7.96
C MET A 759 20.83 -22.14 7.30
N GLY A 760 20.84 -22.31 5.97
CA GLY A 760 19.81 -23.07 5.25
C GLY A 760 18.44 -22.38 5.24
N ILE A 761 18.41 -21.04 5.26
CA ILE A 761 17.18 -20.24 5.21
C ILE A 761 16.76 -20.01 3.75
N ASN A 762 15.48 -20.23 3.45
CA ASN A 762 14.90 -20.02 2.12
C ASN A 762 15.58 -20.84 1.00
N GLU A 763 16.07 -22.03 1.33
CA GLU A 763 16.53 -23.01 0.34
C GLU A 763 15.34 -23.58 -0.44
N ASP A 764 15.45 -23.58 -1.76
CA ASP A 764 14.46 -24.16 -2.65
C ASP A 764 14.67 -25.67 -2.82
N GLN A 765 13.58 -26.41 -2.98
CA GLN A 765 13.64 -27.85 -3.28
C GLN A 765 14.31 -28.14 -4.63
N ALA A 766 14.14 -27.23 -5.60
CA ALA A 766 14.77 -27.30 -6.90
C ALA A 766 15.74 -26.13 -7.07
N ARG A 767 16.89 -26.40 -7.71
CA ARG A 767 17.89 -25.37 -8.02
C ARG A 767 17.29 -24.32 -8.97
N LEU A 768 17.56 -23.04 -8.73
CA LEU A 768 17.20 -21.99 -9.67
C LEU A 768 18.09 -22.08 -10.91
N THR A 769 17.48 -22.14 -12.10
CA THR A 769 18.18 -22.22 -13.39
C THR A 769 17.51 -21.31 -14.42
N ALA A 770 18.18 -21.11 -15.55
CA ALA A 770 17.63 -20.39 -16.70
C ALA A 770 16.34 -21.00 -17.27
N TYR A 771 16.08 -22.29 -17.02
CA TYR A 771 15.04 -23.04 -17.73
C TYR A 771 13.76 -23.28 -16.92
N ASN A 772 13.78 -23.00 -15.62
CA ASN A 772 12.66 -23.35 -14.71
C ASN A 772 11.92 -22.15 -14.12
N TYR A 773 11.98 -20.96 -14.75
CA TYR A 773 11.26 -19.75 -14.31
C TYR A 773 9.80 -20.00 -13.90
N LYS A 774 9.04 -20.71 -14.75
CA LYS A 774 7.60 -20.99 -14.53
C LYS A 774 7.36 -21.90 -13.33
N GLU A 775 8.23 -22.89 -13.11
CA GLU A 775 8.18 -23.79 -11.96
C GLU A 775 8.57 -23.04 -10.67
N MET A 776 9.48 -22.06 -10.80
CA MET A 776 10.00 -21.22 -9.72
C MET A 776 9.11 -19.99 -9.40
N ALA A 777 7.84 -20.02 -9.81
CA ALA A 777 6.87 -18.96 -9.49
C ALA A 777 6.64 -18.78 -7.98
N ARG A 778 6.82 -19.83 -7.17
CA ARG A 778 6.69 -19.84 -5.69
C ARG A 778 8.02 -20.11 -4.96
N ARG A 779 9.14 -19.81 -5.61
CA ARG A 779 10.49 -19.97 -5.04
C ARG A 779 10.64 -19.28 -3.69
N GLN A 780 11.44 -19.88 -2.83
CA GLN A 780 11.82 -19.34 -1.53
C GLN A 780 12.99 -18.35 -1.66
N TRP A 781 13.93 -18.60 -2.57
CA TRP A 781 15.01 -17.69 -2.90
C TRP A 781 14.50 -16.56 -3.80
N ARG A 782 14.02 -15.50 -3.15
CA ARG A 782 13.43 -14.34 -3.80
C ARG A 782 13.99 -13.06 -3.20
N THR A 783 14.88 -12.40 -3.94
CA THR A 783 15.69 -11.26 -3.46
C THR A 783 14.85 -10.08 -2.97
N SER A 784 13.67 -9.85 -3.55
CA SER A 784 12.73 -8.81 -3.07
C SER A 784 12.23 -9.05 -1.65
N ILE A 785 12.23 -10.30 -1.18
CA ILE A 785 11.76 -10.67 0.15
C ILE A 785 12.92 -10.85 1.13
N ILE A 786 14.01 -11.49 0.68
CA ILE A 786 15.11 -11.88 1.58
C ILE A 786 16.22 -10.83 1.68
N SER A 787 16.34 -9.93 0.71
CA SER A 787 17.46 -8.99 0.58
C SER A 787 17.06 -7.67 -0.10
N SER A 788 15.88 -7.14 0.25
CA SER A 788 15.46 -5.78 -0.11
C SER A 788 16.33 -4.71 0.55
N PHE A 789 16.05 -3.42 0.30
CA PHE A 789 16.55 -2.37 1.19
C PHE A 789 16.13 -2.64 2.63
N ALA A 790 17.00 -2.27 3.59
CA ALA A 790 16.85 -2.50 5.03
C ALA A 790 16.48 -3.96 5.41
N ALA A 791 16.77 -4.94 4.54
CA ALA A 791 16.58 -6.35 4.87
C ALA A 791 17.40 -6.73 6.10
N ASN A 792 16.86 -7.63 6.91
CA ASN A 792 17.43 -7.96 8.20
C ASN A 792 17.12 -9.40 8.59
N LEU A 793 18.08 -10.00 9.28
CA LEU A 793 17.92 -11.22 10.06
C LEU A 793 18.06 -10.85 11.55
N ILE A 794 17.02 -11.11 12.32
CA ILE A 794 16.97 -10.85 13.77
C ILE A 794 16.82 -12.18 14.49
N ALA A 795 17.66 -12.46 15.47
CA ALA A 795 17.56 -13.61 16.35
C ALA A 795 17.30 -13.13 17.78
N VAL A 796 16.24 -13.64 18.41
CA VAL A 796 15.87 -13.28 19.78
C VAL A 796 15.94 -14.52 20.66
N PHE A 797 16.76 -14.46 21.70
CA PHE A 797 16.91 -15.52 22.70
C PHE A 797 15.95 -15.29 23.86
N TYR A 798 15.27 -16.35 24.28
CA TYR A 798 14.28 -16.35 25.35
C TYR A 798 14.67 -17.31 26.47
N LYS A 799 14.33 -16.91 27.70
CA LYS A 799 14.28 -17.78 28.88
C LYS A 799 12.82 -18.05 29.23
N CYS A 800 12.40 -19.32 29.21
CA CYS A 800 11.04 -19.76 29.45
C CYS A 800 10.90 -20.51 30.78
N HIS A 801 9.72 -20.46 31.40
CA HIS A 801 9.38 -21.23 32.60
C HIS A 801 8.97 -22.68 32.25
N ASP A 802 9.78 -23.34 31.43
CA ASP A 802 9.62 -24.76 31.07
C ASP A 802 10.70 -25.56 31.81
N VAL A 803 10.27 -26.56 32.59
CA VAL A 803 11.14 -27.39 33.44
C VAL A 803 12.11 -28.24 32.60
N ASN A 804 11.71 -28.59 31.37
CA ASN A 804 12.51 -29.46 30.49
C ASN A 804 13.28 -28.67 29.41
N ASN A 805 12.73 -27.54 28.92
CA ASN A 805 13.35 -26.73 27.85
C ASN A 805 13.29 -25.20 28.14
N ARG A 806 14.14 -24.75 29.07
CA ARG A 806 14.20 -23.34 29.53
C ARG A 806 14.70 -22.33 28.49
N ASN A 807 15.50 -22.76 27.51
CA ASN A 807 16.16 -21.87 26.55
C ASN A 807 15.56 -22.04 25.14
N LYS A 808 15.06 -20.96 24.54
CA LYS A 808 14.45 -20.99 23.20
C LYS A 808 14.86 -19.77 22.36
N VAL A 809 14.79 -19.88 21.04
CA VAL A 809 15.16 -18.80 20.10
C VAL A 809 14.12 -18.67 19.00
N ILE A 810 13.84 -17.44 18.57
CA ILE A 810 13.13 -17.17 17.30
C ILE A 810 14.05 -16.39 16.37
N PHE A 811 14.11 -16.81 15.10
CA PHE A 811 14.71 -16.06 14.01
C PHE A 811 13.62 -15.34 13.21
N TYR A 812 13.88 -14.11 12.81
CA TYR A 812 13.01 -13.29 11.97
C TYR A 812 13.78 -12.79 10.74
N LEU A 813 13.28 -13.05 9.54
CA LEU A 813 13.79 -12.50 8.28
C LEU A 813 12.81 -11.46 7.74
N GLY A 814 13.25 -10.20 7.59
CA GLY A 814 12.37 -9.09 7.23
C GLY A 814 11.20 -8.95 8.21
N GLU A 815 11.52 -9.11 9.50
CA GLU A 815 10.57 -9.16 10.62
C GLU A 815 9.53 -10.30 10.54
N LYS A 816 9.68 -11.32 9.67
CA LYS A 816 8.81 -12.52 9.61
C LYS A 816 9.49 -13.71 10.28
N PRO A 817 8.80 -14.51 11.12
CA PRO A 817 9.42 -15.67 11.76
C PRO A 817 9.88 -16.70 10.71
N VAL A 818 11.13 -17.13 10.82
CA VAL A 818 11.71 -18.20 10.00
C VAL A 818 11.14 -19.53 10.46
N ARG A 819 10.82 -20.41 9.50
CA ARG A 819 10.26 -21.74 9.76
C ARG A 819 11.33 -22.80 9.51
N TYR A 820 11.80 -23.44 10.57
CA TYR A 820 12.61 -24.65 10.48
C TYR A 820 11.76 -25.87 10.83
N ASP A 821 12.01 -26.97 10.12
CA ASP A 821 11.47 -28.27 10.49
C ASP A 821 12.04 -28.69 11.84
N GLY A 822 11.18 -28.77 12.85
CA GLY A 822 11.55 -28.98 14.26
C GLY A 822 11.22 -27.82 15.19
N CYS A 823 10.86 -26.64 14.66
CA CYS A 823 10.44 -25.48 15.47
C CYS A 823 8.92 -25.27 15.41
N GLN A 824 8.30 -25.00 16.56
CA GLN A 824 6.86 -24.76 16.63
C GLN A 824 6.56 -23.28 16.42
N VAL A 825 5.89 -22.95 15.31
CA VAL A 825 5.58 -21.56 14.95
C VAL A 825 6.86 -20.69 14.99
N GLY A 826 8.01 -21.23 14.59
CA GLY A 826 9.29 -20.50 14.54
C GLY A 826 10.01 -20.36 15.88
N LEU A 827 9.40 -20.81 16.98
CA LEU A 827 10.06 -20.98 18.28
C LEU A 827 10.84 -22.30 18.28
N CYS A 828 12.16 -22.18 18.38
CA CYS A 828 13.09 -23.29 18.36
C CYS A 828 13.66 -23.55 19.75
N ASP A 829 13.71 -24.82 20.16
CA ASP A 829 14.46 -25.21 21.36
C ASP A 829 15.96 -25.00 21.15
N TRP A 830 16.64 -24.54 22.19
CA TRP A 830 18.09 -24.30 22.11
C TRP A 830 18.87 -25.58 21.81
N ASP A 831 18.42 -26.73 22.30
CA ASP A 831 19.06 -28.02 22.02
C ASP A 831 18.97 -28.42 20.54
N PHE A 832 17.83 -28.15 19.90
CA PHE A 832 17.67 -28.33 18.45
C PHE A 832 18.66 -27.45 17.68
N LEU A 833 18.82 -26.18 18.08
CA LEU A 833 19.74 -25.26 17.40
C LEU A 833 21.22 -25.62 17.62
N LYS A 834 21.58 -26.11 18.80
CA LYS A 834 22.92 -26.67 19.04
C LYS A 834 23.18 -27.87 18.13
N SER A 835 22.21 -28.77 17.98
CA SER A 835 22.37 -29.91 17.06
C SER A 835 22.48 -29.45 15.60
N LYS A 836 21.74 -28.42 15.20
CA LYS A 836 21.70 -27.95 13.81
C LYS A 836 22.92 -27.12 13.41
N PHE A 837 23.40 -26.24 14.31
CA PHE A 837 24.43 -25.25 14.00
C PHE A 837 25.72 -25.40 14.80
N GLY A 838 25.73 -26.21 15.87
CA GLY A 838 26.83 -26.26 16.82
C GLY A 838 28.17 -26.63 16.19
N GLU A 839 28.21 -27.69 15.38
CA GLU A 839 29.45 -28.10 14.70
C GLU A 839 29.94 -27.03 13.71
N LEU A 840 29.04 -26.50 12.88
CA LEU A 840 29.35 -25.48 11.89
C LEU A 840 29.85 -24.19 12.54
N ALA A 841 29.21 -23.76 13.62
CA ALA A 841 29.59 -22.58 14.38
C ALA A 841 30.93 -22.80 15.12
N SER A 842 31.14 -23.95 15.77
CA SER A 842 32.38 -24.21 16.53
C SER A 842 33.61 -24.42 15.65
N ASN A 843 33.44 -24.98 14.46
CA ASN A 843 34.53 -25.27 13.52
C ASN A 843 34.61 -24.23 12.38
N CYS A 844 34.36 -22.96 12.70
CA CYS A 844 34.32 -21.90 11.72
C CYS A 844 35.70 -21.51 11.20
N LYS A 845 36.20 -22.24 10.20
CA LYS A 845 37.48 -21.98 9.55
C LYS A 845 37.27 -21.62 8.08
N LEU A 846 37.67 -20.41 7.70
CA LEU A 846 37.70 -19.95 6.31
C LEU A 846 39.00 -20.35 5.59
N ASP A 847 39.65 -21.43 6.01
CA ASP A 847 40.91 -21.92 5.41
C ASP A 847 40.78 -22.15 3.89
N VAL A 848 39.58 -22.53 3.43
CA VAL A 848 39.26 -22.68 2.00
C VAL A 848 39.53 -21.41 1.22
N CYS A 849 39.36 -20.25 1.83
CA CYS A 849 39.57 -18.99 1.17
C CYS A 849 41.07 -18.67 0.97
N TRP A 850 41.97 -19.19 1.82
CA TRP A 850 43.41 -18.88 1.87
C TRP A 850 44.32 -20.00 1.33
N LYS A 851 43.74 -21.09 0.80
CA LYS A 851 44.54 -22.11 0.11
C LYS A 851 44.96 -21.59 -1.26
N ALA A 852 46.21 -21.16 -1.37
CA ALA A 852 46.90 -21.07 -2.65
C ALA A 852 46.76 -22.41 -3.39
N ASN A 853 46.62 -22.37 -4.71
CA ASN A 853 46.66 -23.54 -5.59
C ASN A 853 47.85 -24.44 -5.20
N ALA A 854 47.60 -25.45 -4.36
CA ALA A 854 48.36 -26.66 -4.43
C ALA A 854 48.03 -27.18 -5.83
N ALA A 855 49.03 -27.09 -6.72
CA ALA A 855 49.00 -27.75 -8.00
C ALA A 855 48.27 -29.07 -7.81
N THR A 856 47.22 -29.29 -8.58
CA THR A 856 46.62 -30.60 -8.73
C THR A 856 47.77 -31.56 -8.99
N SER A 857 48.20 -32.28 -7.95
CA SER A 857 48.85 -33.54 -8.15
C SER A 857 47.76 -34.39 -8.77
N SER A 858 47.75 -34.34 -10.09
CA SER A 858 47.24 -35.40 -10.92
C SER A 858 47.93 -36.66 -10.42
N PHE A 859 47.33 -37.34 -9.45
CA PHE A 859 47.48 -38.77 -9.38
C PHE A 859 46.81 -39.27 -10.66
N PRO A 860 47.57 -39.75 -11.65
CA PRO A 860 46.94 -40.30 -12.83
C PRO A 860 46.17 -41.53 -12.36
N ASN A 861 44.88 -41.56 -12.70
CA ASN A 861 44.01 -42.72 -12.57
C ASN A 861 44.44 -43.84 -13.55
N SER A 862 45.72 -44.22 -13.53
CA SER A 862 46.26 -45.31 -14.34
C SER A 862 46.04 -46.68 -13.71
N ILE A 863 45.74 -46.76 -12.40
CA ILE A 863 45.59 -48.04 -11.70
C ILE A 863 44.16 -48.61 -11.84
N ALA A 864 43.13 -47.75 -11.88
CA ALA A 864 41.74 -48.20 -12.02
C ALA A 864 41.39 -48.68 -13.45
N ILE A 865 42.02 -48.09 -14.48
CA ILE A 865 41.83 -48.52 -15.88
C ILE A 865 42.62 -49.80 -16.17
N LEU A 866 43.81 -49.99 -15.56
CA LEU A 866 44.57 -51.24 -15.67
C LEU A 866 43.86 -52.43 -14.99
N LEU A 867 43.20 -52.21 -13.83
CA LEU A 867 42.44 -53.26 -13.13
C LEU A 867 41.17 -53.68 -13.90
N MET A 868 40.47 -52.75 -14.55
CA MET A 868 39.31 -53.08 -15.38
C MET A 868 39.70 -53.76 -16.70
N CYS A 869 40.81 -53.38 -17.32
CA CYS A 869 41.35 -54.09 -18.49
C CYS A 869 41.85 -55.50 -18.15
N PHE A 870 42.43 -55.73 -16.96
CA PHE A 870 42.87 -57.05 -16.53
C PHE A 870 41.68 -58.00 -16.27
N ILE A 871 40.59 -57.50 -15.69
CA ILE A 871 39.36 -58.29 -15.44
C ILE A 871 38.64 -58.65 -16.74
N VAL A 872 38.65 -57.75 -17.75
CA VAL A 872 38.05 -58.02 -19.07
C VAL A 872 38.91 -58.99 -19.90
N LEU A 873 40.24 -58.90 -19.83
CA LEU A 873 41.14 -59.84 -20.52
C LEU A 873 41.12 -61.24 -19.87
N VAL A 874 41.02 -61.34 -18.54
CA VAL A 874 40.89 -62.64 -17.85
C VAL A 874 39.52 -63.29 -18.10
N ARG A 875 38.45 -62.51 -18.31
CA ARG A 875 37.12 -63.06 -18.69
C ARG A 875 36.99 -63.44 -20.16
N LEU A 876 37.80 -62.86 -21.07
CA LEU A 876 37.81 -63.23 -22.49
C LEU A 876 38.80 -64.37 -22.82
N GLY A 877 39.78 -64.63 -21.95
CA GLY A 877 40.74 -65.75 -22.09
C GLY A 877 40.22 -67.13 -21.66
N TYR A 878 39.06 -67.21 -20.99
CA TYR A 878 38.50 -68.49 -20.48
C TYR A 878 37.40 -69.08 -21.37
N ARG A 879 37.45 -68.82 -22.69
CA ARG A 879 36.52 -69.42 -23.66
C ARG A 879 37.16 -70.06 -24.89
N GLN A 880 38.47 -70.30 -24.88
CA GLN A 880 39.15 -71.20 -25.82
C GLN A 880 40.30 -71.91 -25.11
N LEU A 881 39.97 -72.99 -24.40
CA LEU A 881 40.72 -74.25 -24.27
C LEU A 881 39.82 -75.27 -23.58
#